data_AF-A0A133ZQN7-F1
#
_entry.id   AF-A0A133ZQN7-F1
#
_cell.length_a   1.000
_cell.length_b   1.000
_cell.length_c   1.000
_cell.angle_alpha   90.00
_cell.angle_beta   90.00
_cell.angle_gamma   90.00
#
_symmetry.space_group_name_H-M   'P 1'
#
loop_
_entity.id
_entity.type
_entity.pdbx_description
1 polymer ?
#
loop_
_entity_poly.entity_id
_entity_poly.type
_entity_poly.pdbx_seq_one_letter_code
_entity_poly.pdbx_strand_id
1 'polypeptide(L)'
;MTTLLTILNNEEKSLEISEIFDSSKYNVLKAVTFSIDANFYNKYLENFEETTITVGIQDSEVQERALGSRKQAIHQLINSTKILNDGTPMRLIEELNSGLQEKITKNKFNIRIPIDKTIHSKVYLLENTQTKETRVIIGSANLSTQAFSNSTNQLEIVEIRDNDAIFEIYNEYYENTIVPATQNLFTKSVLDKLTKKKAKNPDLNINFTPEEASELRVNTISDFYDEIQKKVTVGEIKQELIEDLKEEQEFEKIRAEEYQQRANELEFALRITNSVVNRRTGNTANSDTKLLDKAKMRTNIKKYLQLQIQAKKVKSETAPRELIINKPVLRTENNSGLSQGIKIESTINPETKALEEHFSYYPIGERLTDVEIKENIEIICKLLKNYEDFVPNYTPEYGKRVMETILYTFTSPFIGEIREKFTLGNEALDIPLFAIVGGTGGSGKSNLLNILNKMLGLTTDNKIPTYNELVDNDTRKDSATRQQIRYWMLNEDNVAPLLVDELPSDFFNGKGEDLIKDISNQAENQIHLTPAFICTTNAEAIGSKSEALSRRIYYLLNDRKFDSQRRAETTDRYIEVYEKINSGLFRDFVLRFSKKLMQDDLNWKHYSGNKLDFLYYTREIFKEYFEIAEIELPDFFPLSRVDDATKNNMLMWRKLYIGSPELFKEVRGEQEERNIYMIKMSELDHNFQSSRYGVDNTKPSKVYSEALENKVLSSSKTNADLFVEIFQDSFHEWINVPLKSDDKQENIVEEEKIQDVEEKVGFFQRLFGKNK
;
A
#
# COMPACT_ATOMS: atom_id res chain seq x y z
N MET A 1 22.48 -4.68 -43.06
CA MET A 1 21.87 -3.35 -42.79
C MET A 1 22.93 -2.54 -42.10
N THR A 2 23.16 -1.30 -42.53
CA THR A 2 24.08 -0.39 -41.83
C THR A 2 23.43 -0.02 -40.50
N THR A 3 24.12 -0.26 -39.39
CA THR A 3 23.59 0.02 -38.05
C THR A 3 24.16 1.33 -37.49
N LEU A 4 25.21 1.88 -38.09
CA LEU A 4 25.73 3.21 -37.80
C LEU A 4 25.55 4.14 -39.01
N LEU A 5 24.81 5.24 -38.84
CA LEU A 5 24.80 6.36 -39.77
C LEU A 5 25.87 7.37 -39.36
N THR A 6 26.86 7.60 -40.22
CA THR A 6 27.94 8.56 -39.99
C THR A 6 27.87 9.70 -40.98
N ILE A 7 27.75 10.92 -40.48
CA ILE A 7 27.76 12.15 -41.27
C ILE A 7 29.07 12.88 -40.98
N LEU A 8 29.96 13.00 -41.95
CA LEU A 8 31.20 13.78 -41.85
C LEU A 8 31.05 15.07 -42.65
N ASN A 9 31.14 16.23 -41.99
CA ASN A 9 31.08 17.56 -42.63
C ASN A 9 29.87 17.73 -43.57
N ASN A 10 28.69 17.32 -43.11
CA ASN A 10 27.41 17.32 -43.84
C ASN A 10 27.26 16.30 -44.97
N GLU A 11 28.17 15.33 -45.10
CA GLU A 11 28.09 14.24 -46.06
C GLU A 11 28.04 12.88 -45.37
N GLU A 12 27.14 12.00 -45.80
CA GLU A 12 27.12 10.61 -45.33
C GLU A 12 28.40 9.89 -45.79
N LYS A 13 29.12 9.28 -44.84
CA LYS A 13 30.34 8.50 -45.12
C LYS A 13 30.38 7.24 -44.27
N SER A 14 30.91 6.16 -44.85
CA SER A 14 31.28 4.97 -44.08
C SER A 14 32.71 5.14 -43.56
N LEU A 15 32.89 5.16 -42.24
CA LEU A 15 34.19 5.28 -41.57
C LEU A 15 34.40 4.12 -40.61
N GLU A 16 35.63 3.63 -40.52
CA GLU A 16 36.07 2.68 -39.50
C GLU A 16 36.32 3.39 -38.15
N ILE A 17 36.29 2.65 -37.04
CA ILE A 17 36.49 3.21 -35.69
C ILE A 17 37.83 3.96 -35.58
N SER A 18 38.90 3.44 -36.21
CA SER A 18 40.22 4.08 -36.24
C SER A 18 40.27 5.36 -37.08
N GLU A 19 39.35 5.54 -38.04
CA GLU A 19 39.23 6.78 -38.81
C GLU A 19 38.41 7.83 -38.05
N ILE A 20 37.45 7.38 -37.23
CA ILE A 20 36.66 8.24 -36.35
C ILE A 20 37.54 8.75 -35.20
N PHE A 21 38.19 7.83 -34.48
CA PHE A 21 39.12 8.08 -33.37
C PHE A 21 40.58 7.99 -33.82
N ASP A 22 40.97 8.86 -34.74
CA ASP A 22 42.29 8.83 -35.38
C ASP A 22 43.39 9.38 -34.47
N SER A 23 44.03 8.48 -33.71
CA SER A 23 45.16 8.82 -32.83
C SER A 23 46.45 9.20 -33.58
N SER A 24 46.51 9.01 -34.91
CA SER A 24 47.65 9.46 -35.72
C SER A 24 47.53 10.93 -36.09
N LYS A 25 46.28 11.43 -36.18
CA LYS A 25 45.96 12.83 -36.46
C LYS A 25 45.78 13.65 -35.18
N TYR A 26 45.16 13.09 -34.15
CA TYR A 26 44.85 13.79 -32.89
C TYR A 26 45.59 13.14 -31.72
N ASN A 27 46.09 13.93 -30.78
CA ASN A 27 46.85 13.43 -29.62
C ASN A 27 46.09 13.54 -28.29
N VAL A 28 45.02 14.34 -28.22
CA VAL A 28 44.19 14.49 -27.02
C VAL A 28 42.75 14.11 -27.33
N LEU A 29 42.13 13.37 -26.41
CA LEU A 29 40.71 13.00 -26.44
C LEU A 29 40.00 13.42 -25.14
N LYS A 30 38.92 14.18 -25.27
CA LYS A 30 37.93 14.41 -24.22
C LYS A 30 36.61 13.77 -24.64
N ALA A 31 36.13 12.81 -23.85
CA ALA A 31 34.95 12.03 -24.18
C ALA A 31 33.89 12.16 -23.10
N VAL A 32 32.63 12.30 -23.51
CA VAL A 32 31.45 12.11 -22.66
C VAL A 32 30.69 10.95 -23.27
N THR A 33 30.46 9.91 -22.48
CA THR A 33 29.78 8.68 -22.92
C THR A 33 28.91 8.16 -21.79
N PHE A 34 27.91 7.35 -22.09
CA PHE A 34 27.10 6.70 -21.07
C PHE A 34 27.71 5.37 -20.59
N SER A 35 28.46 4.71 -21.47
CA SER A 35 29.18 3.48 -21.13
C SER A 35 30.44 3.36 -21.98
N ILE A 36 31.37 2.53 -21.52
CA ILE A 36 32.61 2.20 -22.23
C ILE A 36 32.98 0.75 -21.94
N ASP A 37 33.52 0.05 -22.95
CA ASP A 37 34.00 -1.33 -22.80
C ASP A 37 35.53 -1.42 -22.88
N ALA A 38 36.09 -2.48 -22.27
CA ALA A 38 37.54 -2.62 -22.13
C ALA A 38 38.31 -2.82 -23.42
N ASN A 39 37.70 -3.49 -24.38
CA ASN A 39 38.31 -3.71 -25.67
C ASN A 39 38.42 -2.40 -26.45
N PHE A 40 37.44 -1.51 -26.30
CA PHE A 40 37.43 -0.22 -26.97
C PHE A 40 38.58 0.67 -26.52
N TYR A 41 38.74 0.90 -25.20
CA TYR A 41 39.83 1.76 -24.73
C TYR A 41 41.22 1.15 -24.96
N ASN A 42 41.40 -0.16 -24.77
CA ASN A 42 42.69 -0.81 -24.97
C ASN A 42 43.11 -0.79 -26.45
N LYS A 43 42.15 -0.86 -27.38
CA LYS A 43 42.45 -0.93 -28.82
C LYS A 43 42.54 0.43 -29.50
N TYR A 44 41.60 1.33 -29.21
CA TYR A 44 41.44 2.57 -29.97
C TYR A 44 41.91 3.81 -29.21
N LEU A 45 41.99 3.74 -27.88
CA LEU A 45 42.34 4.92 -27.06
C LEU A 45 43.78 4.87 -26.53
N GLU A 46 44.44 3.70 -26.57
CA GLU A 46 45.81 3.53 -26.05
C GLU A 46 46.82 4.51 -26.67
N ASN A 47 46.69 4.86 -27.95
CA ASN A 47 47.71 5.64 -28.65
C ASN A 47 47.58 7.16 -28.48
N PHE A 48 46.50 7.67 -27.88
CA PHE A 48 46.38 9.09 -27.56
C PHE A 48 47.37 9.48 -26.45
N GLU A 49 48.00 10.65 -26.55
CA GLU A 49 48.91 11.15 -25.51
C GLU A 49 48.17 11.44 -24.20
N GLU A 50 46.95 11.98 -24.30
CA GLU A 50 46.06 12.27 -23.18
C GLU A 50 44.62 11.86 -23.49
N THR A 51 43.94 11.26 -22.51
CA THR A 51 42.53 10.86 -22.64
C THR A 51 41.79 11.10 -21.33
N THR A 52 40.68 11.84 -21.41
CA THR A 52 39.75 12.00 -20.29
C THR A 52 38.36 11.57 -20.73
N ILE A 53 37.77 10.64 -19.99
CA ILE A 53 36.47 10.04 -20.31
C ILE A 53 35.51 10.29 -19.16
N THR A 54 34.47 11.07 -19.40
CA THR A 54 33.34 11.20 -18.48
C THR A 54 32.31 10.12 -18.79
N VAL A 55 32.08 9.21 -17.84
CA VAL A 55 31.09 8.15 -17.94
C VAL A 55 29.85 8.57 -17.17
N GLY A 56 28.80 8.93 -17.88
CA GLY A 56 27.46 9.13 -17.31
C GLY A 56 26.97 7.84 -16.65
N ILE A 57 26.22 7.96 -15.56
CA ILE A 57 25.73 6.78 -14.85
C ILE A 57 24.32 6.42 -15.32
N GLN A 58 24.05 5.12 -15.37
CA GLN A 58 22.78 4.56 -15.78
C GLN A 58 21.68 4.95 -14.77
N ASP A 59 20.80 5.85 -15.20
CA ASP A 59 19.48 5.97 -14.64
C ASP A 59 18.61 4.87 -15.25
N SER A 60 18.48 3.74 -14.54
CA SER A 60 17.58 2.66 -14.96
C SER A 60 16.10 2.98 -14.67
N GLU A 61 15.80 4.13 -14.07
CA GLU A 61 14.48 4.52 -13.61
C GLU A 61 13.81 5.51 -14.57
N VAL A 62 13.32 5.00 -15.71
CA VAL A 62 12.56 5.79 -16.70
C VAL A 62 11.19 6.30 -16.18
N GLN A 63 10.96 6.35 -14.86
CA GLN A 63 9.74 6.88 -14.25
C GLN A 63 9.95 8.06 -13.28
N GLU A 64 11.08 8.75 -13.32
CA GLU A 64 11.34 9.91 -12.43
C GLU A 64 10.93 11.29 -13.00
N ARG A 65 10.00 11.39 -13.96
CA ARG A 65 9.50 12.72 -14.38
C ARG A 65 8.78 13.49 -13.26
N ALA A 66 8.52 12.84 -12.12
CA ALA A 66 7.88 13.41 -10.94
C ALA A 66 8.83 13.73 -9.77
N LEU A 67 10.13 13.37 -9.85
CA LEU A 67 11.07 13.71 -8.78
C LEU A 67 11.57 15.15 -8.95
N GLY A 68 11.57 15.92 -7.86
CA GLY A 68 12.22 17.23 -7.83
C GLY A 68 13.73 17.10 -8.03
N SER A 69 14.35 18.15 -8.59
CA SER A 69 15.79 18.20 -8.91
C SER A 69 16.73 17.83 -7.75
N ARG A 70 16.30 18.01 -6.50
CA ARG A 70 17.07 17.63 -5.29
C ARG A 70 17.15 16.12 -5.10
N LYS A 71 16.06 15.39 -5.33
CA LYS A 71 16.05 13.91 -5.22
C LYS A 71 16.95 13.28 -6.29
N GLN A 72 16.95 13.83 -7.51
CA GLN A 72 17.83 13.35 -8.58
C GLN A 72 19.32 13.44 -8.21
N ALA A 73 19.74 14.53 -7.54
CA ALA A 73 21.12 14.69 -7.08
C ALA A 73 21.50 13.64 -6.02
N ILE A 74 20.60 13.30 -5.10
CA ILE A 74 20.81 12.26 -4.08
C ILE A 74 20.89 10.87 -4.73
N HIS A 75 19.98 10.56 -5.65
CA HIS A 75 20.02 9.32 -6.42
C HIS A 75 21.34 9.16 -7.17
N GLN A 76 21.84 10.24 -7.77
CA GLN A 76 23.12 10.24 -8.45
C GLN A 76 24.29 9.95 -7.50
N LEU A 77 24.31 10.53 -6.30
CA LEU A 77 25.30 10.22 -5.26
C LEU A 77 25.27 8.75 -4.83
N ILE A 78 24.08 8.18 -4.65
CA ILE A 78 23.89 6.77 -4.30
C ILE A 78 24.41 5.87 -5.42
N ASN A 79 24.11 6.19 -6.68
CA ASN A 79 24.58 5.42 -7.83
C ASN A 79 26.10 5.45 -7.96
N SER A 80 26.73 6.63 -7.78
CA SER A 80 28.18 6.75 -7.72
C SER A 80 28.77 5.93 -6.56
N THR A 81 28.15 5.97 -5.38
CA THR A 81 28.58 5.17 -4.22
C THR A 81 28.50 3.67 -4.49
N LYS A 82 27.46 3.21 -5.19
CA LYS A 82 27.30 1.81 -5.62
C LYS A 82 28.48 1.34 -6.48
N ILE A 83 28.87 2.14 -7.48
CA ILE A 83 30.00 1.86 -8.39
C ILE A 83 31.32 1.78 -7.62
N LEU A 84 31.52 2.65 -6.63
CA LEU A 84 32.74 2.58 -5.82
C LEU A 84 32.75 1.36 -4.91
N ASN A 85 31.60 1.02 -4.31
CA ASN A 85 31.45 -0.10 -3.39
C ASN A 85 31.56 -1.48 -4.09
N ASP A 86 31.13 -1.59 -5.35
CA ASP A 86 31.28 -2.84 -6.12
C ASP A 86 32.73 -3.14 -6.53
N GLY A 87 33.63 -2.17 -6.34
CA GLY A 87 35.05 -2.28 -6.67
C GLY A 87 35.41 -1.99 -8.14
N THR A 88 34.52 -1.33 -8.89
CA THR A 88 34.73 -0.96 -10.30
C THR A 88 36.07 -0.28 -10.57
N PRO A 89 36.55 0.70 -9.76
CA PRO A 89 37.85 1.34 -10.03
C PRO A 89 39.01 0.34 -10.11
N MET A 90 39.07 -0.62 -9.19
CA MET A 90 40.11 -1.64 -9.17
C MET A 90 39.96 -2.60 -10.34
N ARG A 91 38.75 -3.10 -10.59
CA ARG A 91 38.47 -4.01 -11.73
C ARG A 91 38.85 -3.39 -13.06
N LEU A 92 38.50 -2.13 -13.28
CA LEU A 92 38.82 -1.43 -14.53
C LEU A 92 40.33 -1.25 -14.68
N ILE A 93 41.06 -0.96 -13.60
CA ILE A 93 42.54 -0.95 -13.65
C ILE A 93 43.08 -2.31 -14.10
N GLU A 94 42.55 -3.41 -13.58
CA GLU A 94 42.99 -4.78 -13.93
C GLU A 94 42.68 -5.16 -15.38
N GLU A 95 41.61 -4.61 -15.96
CA GLU A 95 41.21 -4.79 -17.36
C GLU A 95 42.05 -3.94 -18.34
N LEU A 96 42.66 -2.86 -17.86
CA LEU A 96 43.56 -2.02 -18.66
C LEU A 96 44.88 -2.73 -18.92
N ASN A 97 45.44 -2.49 -20.10
CA ASN A 97 46.79 -2.94 -20.43
C ASN A 97 47.87 -2.14 -19.65
N SER A 98 49.11 -2.64 -19.66
CA SER A 98 50.20 -2.05 -18.88
C SER A 98 50.50 -0.59 -19.26
N GLY A 99 50.37 -0.23 -20.55
CA GLY A 99 50.62 1.12 -21.06
C GLY A 99 49.56 2.13 -20.57
N LEU A 100 48.29 1.75 -20.59
CA LEU A 100 47.21 2.57 -20.03
C LEU A 100 47.30 2.70 -18.52
N GLN A 101 47.67 1.63 -17.80
CA GLN A 101 47.93 1.71 -16.35
C GLN A 101 49.06 2.72 -16.04
N GLU A 102 50.11 2.78 -16.86
CA GLU A 102 51.18 3.78 -16.71
C GLU A 102 50.69 5.21 -17.02
N LYS A 103 49.78 5.37 -17.98
CA LYS A 103 49.16 6.67 -18.26
C LYS A 103 48.29 7.14 -17.09
N ILE A 104 47.61 6.24 -16.39
CA ILE A 104 46.87 6.57 -15.16
C ILE A 104 47.81 7.14 -14.09
N THR A 105 48.94 6.49 -13.82
CA THR A 105 49.89 6.97 -12.78
C THR A 105 50.51 8.32 -13.14
N LYS A 106 50.54 8.67 -14.42
CA LYS A 106 50.99 9.98 -14.95
C LYS A 106 49.85 10.99 -15.16
N ASN A 107 48.62 10.67 -14.75
CA ASN A 107 47.41 11.49 -14.94
C ASN A 107 47.08 11.80 -16.41
N LYS A 108 47.53 10.95 -17.34
CA LYS A 108 47.30 11.07 -18.79
C LYS A 108 46.11 10.25 -19.30
N PHE A 109 45.57 9.36 -18.46
CA PHE A 109 44.36 8.62 -18.74
C PHE A 109 43.44 8.72 -17.53
N ASN A 110 42.29 9.36 -17.69
CA ASN A 110 41.36 9.65 -16.60
C ASN A 110 39.95 9.20 -16.96
N ILE A 111 39.27 8.61 -15.99
CA ILE A 111 37.84 8.31 -16.08
C ILE A 111 37.14 9.13 -15.02
N ARG A 112 36.09 9.87 -15.40
CA ARG A 112 35.33 10.74 -14.51
C ARG A 112 33.91 10.24 -14.36
N ILE A 113 33.37 10.32 -13.15
CA ILE A 113 31.97 9.99 -12.84
C ILE A 113 31.22 11.22 -12.28
N PRO A 114 29.92 11.36 -12.55
CA PRO A 114 29.11 12.45 -12.01
C PRO A 114 28.97 12.41 -10.49
N ILE A 115 28.79 13.60 -9.90
CA ILE A 115 28.59 13.78 -8.46
C ILE A 115 27.10 13.99 -8.15
N ASP A 116 26.54 15.11 -8.62
CA ASP A 116 25.20 15.59 -8.26
C ASP A 116 24.29 15.80 -9.49
N LYS A 117 24.78 15.48 -10.70
CA LYS A 117 24.05 15.64 -11.96
C LYS A 117 24.05 14.37 -12.79
N THR A 118 22.94 14.09 -13.44
CA THR A 118 22.85 13.05 -14.47
C THR A 118 23.39 13.56 -15.80
N ILE A 119 24.31 12.82 -16.43
CA ILE A 119 24.95 13.20 -17.71
C ILE A 119 24.56 12.16 -18.78
N HIS A 120 23.73 12.56 -19.74
CA HIS A 120 23.27 11.68 -20.84
C HIS A 120 23.94 11.95 -22.19
N SER A 121 24.66 13.06 -22.30
CA SER A 121 25.31 13.53 -23.54
C SER A 121 26.35 12.53 -24.05
N LYS A 122 26.49 12.44 -25.38
CA LYS A 122 27.54 11.67 -26.05
C LYS A 122 28.27 12.59 -27.01
N VAL A 123 29.45 13.02 -26.56
CA VAL A 123 30.23 14.06 -27.20
C VAL A 123 31.69 13.66 -27.11
N TYR A 124 32.41 13.68 -28.22
CA TYR A 124 33.83 13.38 -28.29
C TYR A 124 34.56 14.52 -28.96
N LEU A 125 35.56 15.06 -28.27
CA LEU A 125 36.38 16.17 -28.70
C LEU A 125 37.80 15.66 -28.87
N LEU A 126 38.29 15.73 -30.09
CA LEU A 126 39.65 15.34 -30.45
C LEU A 126 40.40 16.59 -30.87
N GLU A 127 41.61 16.75 -30.36
CA GLU A 127 42.50 17.83 -30.78
C GLU A 127 43.92 17.33 -30.99
N ASN A 128 44.64 18.02 -31.88
CA ASN A 128 46.08 17.94 -31.97
C ASN A 128 46.68 19.21 -31.38
N THR A 129 47.34 19.09 -30.22
CA THR A 129 47.87 20.26 -29.52
C THR A 129 49.00 20.96 -30.29
N GLN A 130 49.65 20.28 -31.24
CA GLN A 130 50.73 20.79 -32.09
C GLN A 130 50.22 21.42 -33.38
N THR A 131 49.37 20.71 -34.15
CA THR A 131 48.85 21.20 -35.45
C THR A 131 47.62 22.08 -35.31
N LYS A 132 46.98 22.10 -34.14
CA LYS A 132 45.70 22.77 -33.85
C LYS A 132 44.50 22.23 -34.64
N GLU A 133 44.64 21.06 -35.25
CA GLU A 133 43.50 20.38 -35.87
C GLU A 133 42.53 19.88 -34.79
N THR A 134 41.24 20.03 -35.05
CA THR A 134 40.18 19.62 -34.11
C THR A 134 39.13 18.77 -34.79
N ARG A 135 38.42 17.97 -33.98
CA ARG A 135 37.26 17.19 -34.40
C ARG A 135 36.25 17.11 -33.28
N VAL A 136 34.98 17.31 -33.63
CA VAL A 136 33.83 17.06 -32.76
C VAL A 136 33.07 15.87 -33.31
N ILE A 137 32.71 14.94 -32.44
CA ILE A 137 31.80 13.83 -32.74
C ILE A 137 30.63 13.92 -31.76
N ILE A 138 29.41 13.95 -32.27
CA ILE A 138 28.17 14.06 -31.48
C ILE A 138 27.15 13.07 -32.01
N GLY A 139 26.38 12.44 -31.12
CA GLY A 139 25.38 11.49 -31.57
C GLY A 139 24.78 10.63 -30.48
N SER A 140 24.34 9.44 -30.86
CA SER A 140 23.75 8.44 -29.96
C SER A 140 24.73 7.33 -29.55
N ALA A 141 25.86 7.18 -30.25
CA ALA A 141 26.81 6.11 -30.03
C ALA A 141 27.61 6.30 -28.75
N ASN A 142 27.73 5.25 -27.93
CA ASN A 142 28.65 5.19 -26.79
C ASN A 142 30.06 4.74 -27.23
N LEU A 143 31.08 4.94 -26.40
CA LEU A 143 32.45 4.41 -26.64
C LEU A 143 32.51 2.88 -26.48
N SER A 144 31.82 2.16 -27.35
CA SER A 144 31.85 0.70 -27.39
C SER A 144 32.08 0.24 -28.82
N THR A 145 32.69 -0.94 -28.93
CA THR A 145 32.89 -1.53 -30.27
C THR A 145 31.53 -1.83 -30.90
N GLN A 146 30.50 -2.06 -30.08
CA GLN A 146 29.16 -2.35 -30.55
C GLN A 146 28.46 -1.16 -31.19
N ALA A 147 28.59 0.04 -30.60
CA ALA A 147 27.92 1.24 -31.08
C ALA A 147 28.55 1.78 -32.37
N PHE A 148 29.86 1.57 -32.57
CA PHE A 148 30.56 1.99 -33.77
C PHE A 148 30.78 0.87 -34.80
N SER A 149 30.13 -0.29 -34.64
CA SER A 149 30.23 -1.41 -35.58
C SER A 149 28.93 -1.62 -36.36
N ASN A 150 29.06 -1.95 -37.64
CA ASN A 150 27.95 -2.36 -38.51
C ASN A 150 27.48 -3.81 -38.27
N SER A 151 28.08 -4.52 -37.31
CA SER A 151 27.82 -5.94 -37.02
C SER A 151 26.90 -6.18 -35.83
N THR A 152 26.31 -5.12 -35.25
CA THR A 152 25.49 -5.22 -34.02
C THR A 152 24.04 -4.87 -34.30
N ASN A 153 23.14 -5.24 -33.38
CA ASN A 153 21.72 -4.90 -33.48
C ASN A 153 21.38 -3.52 -32.88
N GLN A 154 22.37 -2.63 -32.76
CA GLN A 154 22.23 -1.30 -32.16
C GLN A 154 22.24 -0.25 -33.27
N LEU A 155 21.13 0.47 -33.45
CA LEU A 155 21.06 1.56 -34.42
C LEU A 155 21.63 2.84 -33.81
N GLU A 156 22.62 3.43 -34.48
CA GLU A 156 23.37 4.59 -34.02
C GLU A 156 23.50 5.65 -35.10
N ILE A 157 23.61 6.91 -34.66
CA ILE A 157 23.85 8.06 -35.51
C ILE A 157 24.99 8.86 -34.89
N VAL A 158 25.96 9.25 -35.72
CA VAL A 158 27.03 10.19 -35.36
C VAL A 158 27.23 11.25 -36.42
N GLU A 159 27.38 12.49 -35.97
CA GLU A 159 27.81 13.64 -36.77
C GLU A 159 29.24 14.01 -36.38
N ILE A 160 30.11 14.13 -37.37
CA ILE A 160 31.52 14.44 -37.22
C ILE A 160 31.81 15.75 -37.94
N ARG A 161 32.45 16.69 -37.23
CA ARG A 161 32.89 17.96 -37.78
C ARG A 161 34.37 18.20 -37.54
N ASP A 162 35.12 18.38 -38.62
CA ASP A 162 36.55 18.67 -38.57
C ASP A 162 36.80 20.17 -38.65
N ASN A 163 37.63 20.70 -37.75
CA ASN A 163 38.04 22.11 -37.72
C ASN A 163 36.87 23.12 -37.74
N ASP A 164 35.74 22.74 -37.14
CA ASP A 164 34.53 23.56 -37.06
C ASP A 164 34.54 24.41 -35.78
N ALA A 165 33.99 25.63 -35.87
CA ALA A 165 33.87 26.56 -34.74
C ALA A 165 33.07 25.99 -33.55
N ILE A 166 32.22 24.98 -33.80
CA ILE A 166 31.46 24.29 -32.75
C ILE A 166 32.34 23.54 -31.74
N PHE A 167 33.60 23.23 -32.10
CA PHE A 167 34.55 22.60 -31.19
C PHE A 167 34.75 23.42 -29.92
N GLU A 168 34.99 24.72 -30.04
CA GLU A 168 35.23 25.58 -28.89
C GLU A 168 34.01 25.68 -27.97
N ILE A 169 32.80 25.67 -28.54
CA ILE A 169 31.54 25.70 -27.78
C ILE A 169 31.42 24.43 -26.91
N TYR A 170 31.66 23.25 -27.50
CA TYR A 170 31.60 22.00 -26.75
C TYR A 170 32.76 21.84 -25.77
N ASN A 171 33.96 22.33 -26.11
CA ASN A 171 35.11 22.31 -25.23
C ASN A 171 34.88 23.21 -24.00
N GLU A 172 34.34 24.41 -24.20
CA GLU A 172 33.95 25.30 -23.10
C GLU A 172 32.88 24.67 -22.21
N TYR A 173 31.85 24.04 -22.80
CA TYR A 173 30.83 23.31 -22.05
C TYR A 173 31.45 22.14 -21.25
N TYR A 174 32.38 21.39 -21.84
CA TYR A 174 33.06 20.30 -21.17
C TYR A 174 33.85 20.79 -19.94
N GLU A 175 34.71 21.79 -20.13
CA GLU A 175 35.58 22.30 -19.06
C GLU A 175 34.81 23.06 -17.97
N ASN A 176 33.82 23.87 -18.33
CA ASN A 176 33.13 24.74 -17.38
C ASN A 176 31.86 24.12 -16.79
N THR A 177 31.32 23.04 -17.37
CA THR A 177 30.07 22.41 -16.89
C THR A 177 30.24 20.94 -16.52
N ILE A 178 30.87 20.14 -17.38
CA ILE A 178 31.00 18.68 -17.16
C ILE A 178 32.08 18.37 -16.12
N VAL A 179 33.26 18.97 -16.25
CA VAL A 179 34.39 18.73 -15.33
C VAL A 179 34.04 19.11 -13.87
N PRO A 180 33.41 20.26 -13.58
CA PRO A 180 33.02 20.61 -12.20
C PRO A 180 31.96 19.68 -11.60
N ALA A 181 31.02 19.19 -12.42
CA ALA A 181 29.95 18.27 -11.99
C ALA A 181 30.41 16.82 -11.83
N THR A 182 31.70 16.54 -12.06
CA THR A 182 32.27 15.19 -12.04
C THR A 182 33.52 15.13 -11.18
N GLN A 183 33.99 13.92 -10.92
CA GLN A 183 35.24 13.64 -10.22
C GLN A 183 35.97 12.46 -10.85
N ASN A 184 37.25 12.27 -10.53
CA ASN A 184 38.00 11.12 -11.03
C ASN A 184 37.53 9.81 -10.34
N LEU A 185 37.30 8.78 -11.14
CA LEU A 185 36.95 7.44 -10.70
C LEU A 185 38.13 6.78 -9.96
N PHE A 186 39.35 7.06 -10.42
CA PHE A 186 40.56 6.61 -9.75
C PHE A 186 40.90 7.60 -8.64
N THR A 187 40.41 7.33 -7.44
CA THR A 187 40.67 8.20 -6.29
C THR A 187 42.13 8.17 -5.87
N LYS A 188 42.52 9.12 -5.02
CA LYS A 188 43.89 9.25 -4.51
C LYS A 188 44.43 7.94 -3.95
N SER A 189 43.63 7.24 -3.13
CA SER A 189 44.06 5.97 -2.51
C SER A 189 44.36 4.88 -3.53
N VAL A 190 43.54 4.78 -4.59
CA VAL A 190 43.72 3.82 -5.69
C VAL A 190 44.99 4.17 -6.48
N LEU A 191 45.15 5.45 -6.84
CA LEU A 191 46.32 5.94 -7.59
C LEU A 191 47.62 5.74 -6.82
N ASP A 192 47.64 6.04 -5.53
CA ASP A 192 48.81 5.85 -4.65
C ASP A 192 49.21 4.38 -4.59
N LYS A 193 48.23 3.47 -4.48
CA LYS A 193 48.49 2.02 -4.45
C LYS A 193 48.99 1.51 -5.80
N LEU A 194 48.36 1.91 -6.89
CA LEU A 194 48.76 1.54 -8.25
C LEU A 194 50.19 2.01 -8.54
N THR A 195 50.50 3.27 -8.22
CA THR A 195 51.84 3.87 -8.41
C THR A 195 52.92 3.12 -7.64
N LYS A 196 52.67 2.78 -6.36
CA LYS A 196 53.60 1.98 -5.55
C LYS A 196 53.85 0.59 -6.13
N LYS A 197 52.83 -0.04 -6.72
CA LYS A 197 52.95 -1.36 -7.33
C LYS A 197 53.66 -1.32 -8.68
N LYS A 198 53.35 -0.34 -9.54
CA LYS A 198 54.07 -0.10 -10.80
C LYS A 198 55.54 0.23 -10.58
N ALA A 199 55.87 1.00 -9.55
CA ALA A 199 57.27 1.27 -9.20
C ALA A 199 58.06 -0.01 -8.85
N LYS A 200 57.40 -1.04 -8.31
CA LYS A 200 58.02 -2.34 -8.02
C LYS A 200 58.05 -3.28 -9.22
N ASN A 201 57.05 -3.19 -10.10
CA ASN A 201 56.90 -4.04 -11.28
C ASN A 201 56.50 -3.20 -12.50
N PRO A 202 57.43 -2.48 -13.14
CA PRO A 202 57.12 -1.49 -14.19
C PRO A 202 56.42 -2.11 -15.40
N ASP A 203 56.89 -3.28 -15.84
CA ASP A 203 56.47 -3.89 -17.10
C ASP A 203 55.24 -4.81 -16.96
N LEU A 204 54.80 -5.10 -15.73
CA LEU A 204 53.70 -6.03 -15.48
C LEU A 204 52.36 -5.32 -15.33
N ASN A 205 51.30 -6.00 -15.75
CA ASN A 205 49.95 -5.57 -15.43
C ASN A 205 49.70 -5.75 -13.93
N ILE A 206 49.21 -4.69 -13.27
CA ILE A 206 48.99 -4.70 -11.84
C ILE A 206 47.58 -5.21 -11.54
N ASN A 207 47.51 -6.19 -10.63
CA ASN A 207 46.27 -6.67 -10.02
C ASN A 207 46.29 -6.44 -8.49
N PHE A 208 45.12 -6.39 -7.87
CA PHE A 208 44.90 -6.23 -6.44
C PHE A 208 44.53 -7.57 -5.80
N THR A 209 45.05 -7.85 -4.60
CA THR A 209 44.58 -9.01 -3.84
C THR A 209 43.19 -8.73 -3.25
N PRO A 210 42.41 -9.76 -2.86
CA PRO A 210 41.10 -9.55 -2.23
C PRO A 210 41.15 -8.66 -0.99
N GLU A 211 42.22 -8.76 -0.19
CA GLU A 211 42.43 -7.91 1.00
C GLU A 211 42.65 -6.45 0.59
N GLU A 212 43.53 -6.21 -0.40
CA GLU A 212 43.80 -4.87 -0.90
C GLU A 212 42.57 -4.25 -1.56
N ALA A 213 41.80 -5.02 -2.32
CA ALA A 213 40.56 -4.55 -2.93
C ALA A 213 39.51 -4.20 -1.87
N SER A 214 39.45 -4.93 -0.76
CA SER A 214 38.54 -4.63 0.35
C SER A 214 38.93 -3.36 1.10
N GLU A 215 40.22 -3.17 1.37
CA GLU A 215 40.75 -1.94 1.97
C GLU A 215 40.53 -0.73 1.05
N LEU A 216 40.85 -0.88 -0.24
CA LEU A 216 40.68 0.18 -1.23
C LEU A 216 39.23 0.58 -1.43
N ARG A 217 38.26 -0.34 -1.33
CA ARG A 217 36.83 0.01 -1.42
C ARG A 217 36.43 1.05 -0.38
N VAL A 218 36.80 0.84 0.88
CA VAL A 218 36.51 1.78 1.97
C VAL A 218 37.20 3.11 1.72
N ASN A 219 38.49 3.08 1.38
CA ASN A 219 39.28 4.30 1.15
C ASN A 219 38.78 5.10 -0.07
N THR A 220 38.32 4.42 -1.13
CA THR A 220 37.79 5.06 -2.34
C THR A 220 36.47 5.77 -2.05
N ILE A 221 35.58 5.16 -1.27
CA ILE A 221 34.34 5.80 -0.83
C ILE A 221 34.66 7.00 0.08
N SER A 222 35.64 6.87 0.99
CA SER A 222 36.07 7.99 1.83
C SER A 222 36.63 9.15 1.00
N ASP A 223 37.53 8.87 0.06
CA ASP A 223 38.12 9.87 -0.84
C ASP A 223 37.03 10.61 -1.64
N PHE A 224 35.99 9.90 -2.09
CA PHE A 224 34.84 10.48 -2.79
C PHE A 224 34.11 11.51 -1.94
N TYR A 225 33.70 11.13 -0.72
CA TYR A 225 32.98 12.04 0.16
C TYR A 225 33.86 13.20 0.66
N ASP A 226 35.17 12.99 0.80
CA ASP A 226 36.12 14.07 1.08
C ASP A 226 36.19 15.10 -0.06
N GLU A 227 36.10 14.66 -1.32
CA GLU A 227 36.05 15.56 -2.47
C GLU A 227 34.73 16.33 -2.53
N ILE A 228 33.59 15.67 -2.27
CA ILE A 228 32.28 16.32 -2.14
C ILE A 228 32.32 17.39 -1.05
N GLN A 229 32.85 17.07 0.13
CA GLN A 229 32.93 18.02 1.25
C GLN A 229 33.76 19.25 0.88
N LYS A 230 34.86 19.09 0.13
CA LYS A 230 35.64 20.22 -0.39
C LYS A 230 34.83 21.07 -1.35
N LYS A 231 34.12 20.45 -2.30
CA LYS A 231 33.27 21.15 -3.29
C LYS A 231 32.09 21.89 -2.64
N VAL A 232 31.51 21.33 -1.58
CA VAL A 232 30.52 22.03 -0.75
C VAL A 232 31.13 23.25 -0.07
N THR A 233 32.33 23.10 0.50
CA THR A 233 33.02 24.20 1.21
C THR A 233 33.36 25.37 0.29
N VAL A 234 33.69 25.12 -0.98
CA VAL A 234 33.98 26.18 -1.97
C VAL A 234 32.73 26.67 -2.73
N GLY A 235 31.54 26.14 -2.41
CA GLY A 235 30.26 26.56 -2.99
C GLY A 235 29.96 26.02 -4.38
N GLU A 236 30.73 25.04 -4.88
CA GLU A 236 30.45 24.34 -6.14
C GLU A 236 29.25 23.39 -6.02
N ILE A 237 29.02 22.85 -4.81
CA ILE A 237 27.86 22.03 -4.45
C ILE A 237 27.10 22.72 -3.31
N LYS A 238 25.77 22.72 -3.36
CA LYS A 238 24.94 23.34 -2.32
C LYS A 238 24.92 22.52 -1.03
N GLN A 239 25.02 23.18 0.12
CA GLN A 239 24.94 22.57 1.45
C GLN A 239 23.66 21.76 1.68
N GLU A 240 22.53 22.20 1.11
CA GLU A 240 21.22 21.54 1.17
C GLU A 240 21.27 20.07 0.72
N LEU A 241 22.15 19.70 -0.23
CA LEU A 241 22.31 18.31 -0.67
C LEU A 241 22.78 17.40 0.47
N ILE A 242 23.62 17.89 1.37
CA ILE A 242 24.11 17.15 2.53
C ILE A 242 23.04 17.06 3.63
N GLU A 243 22.17 18.06 3.72
CA GLU A 243 21.04 18.06 4.66
C GLU A 243 19.98 17.04 4.24
N ASP A 244 19.66 16.99 2.95
CA ASP A 244 18.66 16.06 2.39
C ASP A 244 19.11 14.59 2.51
N LEU A 245 20.43 14.29 2.50
CA LEU A 245 20.94 12.94 2.76
C LEU A 245 20.52 12.38 4.13
N LYS A 246 20.20 13.24 5.11
CA LYS A 246 19.67 12.80 6.41
C LYS A 246 18.24 12.32 6.33
N GLU A 247 17.41 12.94 5.49
CA GLU A 247 16.01 12.56 5.31
C GLU A 247 15.89 11.25 4.52
N GLU A 248 16.85 10.95 3.66
CA GLU A 248 16.89 9.75 2.82
C GLU A 248 17.01 8.43 3.62
N GLN A 249 17.59 8.46 4.82
CA GLN A 249 17.68 7.29 5.71
C GLN A 249 16.29 6.73 6.09
N GLU A 250 15.26 7.57 6.12
CA GLU A 250 13.90 7.15 6.46
C GLU A 250 13.21 6.38 5.31
N PHE A 251 13.74 6.45 4.07
CA PHE A 251 13.17 5.81 2.87
C PHE A 251 13.88 4.52 2.44
N GLU A 252 14.95 4.10 3.12
CA GLU A 252 15.73 2.89 2.77
C GLU A 252 14.88 1.61 2.69
N LYS A 253 13.89 1.46 3.58
CA LYS A 253 12.99 0.31 3.57
C LYS A 253 12.10 0.25 2.33
N ILE A 254 11.57 1.40 1.90
CA ILE A 254 10.69 1.50 0.73
C ILE A 254 11.47 1.11 -0.53
N ARG A 255 12.70 1.63 -0.69
CA ARG A 255 13.54 1.25 -1.85
C ARG A 255 13.95 -0.22 -1.83
N ALA A 256 14.27 -0.79 -0.68
CA ALA A 256 14.61 -2.21 -0.59
C ALA A 256 13.46 -3.12 -1.09
N GLU A 257 12.22 -2.74 -0.77
CA GLU A 257 11.00 -3.41 -1.23
C GLU A 257 10.80 -3.23 -2.75
N GLU A 258 11.00 -2.01 -3.29
CA GLU A 258 10.94 -1.72 -4.73
C GLU A 258 12.02 -2.50 -5.54
N TYR A 259 13.24 -2.59 -5.04
CA TYR A 259 14.31 -3.37 -5.69
C TYR A 259 13.96 -4.86 -5.75
N GLN A 260 13.37 -5.39 -4.66
CA GLN A 260 12.95 -6.78 -4.62
C GLN A 260 11.77 -7.03 -5.58
N GLN A 261 10.87 -6.08 -5.73
CA GLN A 261 9.80 -6.11 -6.71
C GLN A 261 10.34 -6.13 -8.15
N ARG A 262 11.24 -5.21 -8.51
CA ARG A 262 11.86 -5.15 -9.84
C ARG A 262 12.64 -6.42 -10.18
N ALA A 263 13.32 -7.02 -9.21
CA ALA A 263 14.00 -8.29 -9.40
C ALA A 263 13.02 -9.42 -9.77
N ASN A 264 11.86 -9.47 -9.11
CA ASN A 264 10.81 -10.45 -9.43
C ASN A 264 10.21 -10.19 -10.83
N GLU A 265 9.99 -8.92 -11.21
CA GLU A 265 9.49 -8.54 -12.54
C GLU A 265 10.46 -8.93 -13.66
N LEU A 266 11.77 -8.71 -13.46
CA LEU A 266 12.81 -9.13 -14.39
C LEU A 266 12.86 -10.66 -14.54
N GLU A 267 12.84 -11.38 -13.42
CA GLU A 267 12.82 -12.85 -13.44
C GLU A 267 11.59 -13.36 -14.21
N PHE A 268 10.44 -12.73 -14.02
CA PHE A 268 9.21 -13.06 -14.72
C PHE A 268 9.30 -12.81 -16.23
N ALA A 269 9.78 -11.63 -16.64
CA ALA A 269 9.99 -11.29 -18.04
C ALA A 269 10.96 -12.26 -18.73
N LEU A 270 12.02 -12.67 -18.03
CA LEU A 270 12.96 -13.69 -18.50
C LEU A 270 12.30 -15.05 -18.66
N ARG A 271 11.42 -15.47 -17.74
CA ARG A 271 10.66 -16.73 -17.85
C ARG A 271 9.71 -16.71 -19.05
N ILE A 272 8.96 -15.63 -19.26
CA ILE A 272 8.10 -15.46 -20.45
C ILE A 272 8.93 -15.54 -21.73
N THR A 273 10.02 -14.77 -21.81
CA THR A 273 10.88 -14.71 -23.00
C THR A 273 11.50 -16.07 -23.31
N ASN A 274 11.94 -16.81 -22.29
CA ASN A 274 12.45 -18.17 -22.47
C ASN A 274 11.36 -19.17 -22.89
N SER A 275 10.11 -18.95 -22.47
CA SER A 275 9.01 -19.88 -22.72
C SER A 275 8.53 -19.93 -24.17
N VAL A 276 8.86 -18.91 -24.96
CA VAL A 276 8.45 -18.81 -26.38
C VAL A 276 9.50 -19.40 -27.33
N VAL A 277 10.69 -19.77 -26.83
CA VAL A 277 11.79 -20.35 -27.61
C VAL A 277 11.66 -21.88 -27.67
N ASN A 278 11.76 -22.45 -28.87
CA ASN A 278 11.73 -23.90 -29.06
C ASN A 278 13.12 -24.53 -28.91
N ARG A 279 13.45 -24.95 -27.69
CA ARG A 279 14.75 -25.57 -27.35
C ARG A 279 15.03 -26.93 -28.01
N ARG A 280 14.06 -27.51 -28.75
CA ARG A 280 14.25 -28.76 -29.50
C ARG A 280 14.74 -28.54 -30.94
N THR A 281 14.76 -27.29 -31.38
CA THR A 281 15.30 -26.88 -32.68
C THR A 281 16.67 -26.23 -32.48
N GLY A 282 17.56 -26.35 -33.46
CA GLY A 282 18.91 -25.78 -33.33
C GLY A 282 19.99 -26.75 -32.84
N ASN A 283 19.66 -28.01 -32.59
CA ASN A 283 20.56 -29.01 -31.98
C ASN A 283 21.60 -29.61 -32.95
N THR A 284 21.64 -29.16 -34.20
CA THR A 284 22.61 -29.55 -35.21
C THR A 284 23.34 -28.33 -35.75
N ALA A 285 24.61 -28.48 -36.13
CA ALA A 285 25.53 -27.39 -36.46
C ALA A 285 25.03 -26.38 -37.52
N ASN A 286 24.00 -26.73 -38.31
CA ASN A 286 23.46 -25.92 -39.40
C ASN A 286 21.94 -25.64 -39.29
N SER A 287 21.34 -25.74 -38.10
CA SER A 287 19.90 -25.48 -37.90
C SER A 287 19.67 -24.31 -36.96
N ASP A 288 18.76 -23.40 -37.30
CA ASP A 288 18.40 -22.28 -36.43
C ASP A 288 17.40 -22.68 -35.34
N THR A 289 17.57 -22.10 -34.14
CA THR A 289 16.58 -22.18 -33.06
C THR A 289 15.35 -21.38 -33.46
N LYS A 290 14.17 -22.03 -33.48
CA LYS A 290 12.90 -21.40 -33.84
C LYS A 290 12.13 -20.98 -32.59
N LEU A 291 11.22 -20.02 -32.78
CA LEU A 291 10.17 -19.75 -31.81
C LEU A 291 9.09 -20.84 -31.86
N LEU A 292 8.32 -20.99 -30.78
CA LEU A 292 7.14 -21.86 -30.75
C LEU A 292 6.03 -21.35 -31.69
N ASP A 293 5.08 -22.22 -32.03
CA ASP A 293 3.88 -21.77 -32.73
C ASP A 293 3.00 -20.88 -31.83
N LYS A 294 2.21 -20.00 -32.46
CA LYS A 294 1.39 -18.98 -31.76
C LYS A 294 0.45 -19.58 -30.69
N ALA A 295 -0.08 -20.78 -30.93
CA ALA A 295 -0.97 -21.46 -29.98
C ALA A 295 -0.21 -21.95 -28.74
N LYS A 296 0.96 -22.57 -28.93
CA LYS A 296 1.83 -23.01 -27.82
C LYS A 296 2.45 -21.84 -27.08
N MET A 297 2.85 -20.78 -27.77
CA MET A 297 3.28 -19.52 -27.12
C MET A 297 2.18 -18.99 -26.21
N ARG A 298 0.95 -18.85 -26.71
CA ARG A 298 -0.19 -18.36 -25.92
C ARG A 298 -0.46 -19.23 -24.69
N THR A 299 -0.35 -20.56 -24.85
CA THR A 299 -0.51 -21.52 -23.74
C THR A 299 0.59 -21.35 -22.69
N ASN A 300 1.85 -21.25 -23.12
CA ASN A 300 2.98 -21.06 -22.21
C ASN A 300 2.94 -19.71 -21.50
N ILE A 301 2.68 -18.62 -22.23
CA ILE A 301 2.53 -17.28 -21.67
C ILE A 301 1.39 -17.26 -20.64
N LYS A 302 0.24 -17.89 -20.95
CA LYS A 302 -0.88 -18.02 -20.01
C LYS A 302 -0.48 -18.79 -18.74
N LYS A 303 0.29 -19.88 -18.89
CA LYS A 303 0.83 -20.66 -17.75
C LYS A 303 1.75 -19.82 -16.86
N TYR A 304 2.65 -19.02 -17.44
CA TYR A 304 3.54 -18.16 -16.65
C TYR A 304 2.78 -16.99 -16.00
N LEU A 305 1.85 -16.33 -16.70
CA LEU A 305 0.96 -15.34 -16.11
C LEU A 305 0.16 -15.89 -14.91
N GLN A 306 -0.22 -17.18 -14.95
CA GLN A 306 -0.85 -17.87 -13.82
C GLN A 306 0.13 -18.14 -12.65
N LEU A 307 1.42 -18.34 -12.90
CA LEU A 307 2.45 -18.52 -11.85
C LEU A 307 2.81 -17.21 -11.13
N GLN A 308 2.61 -16.05 -11.77
CA GLN A 308 2.80 -14.73 -11.15
C GLN A 308 1.83 -14.46 -9.98
N ILE A 309 0.80 -15.29 -9.86
CA ILE A 309 -0.18 -15.24 -8.78
C ILE A 309 0.39 -15.88 -7.48
N GLN A 310 1.58 -16.51 -7.51
CA GLN A 310 2.20 -17.09 -6.30
C GLN A 310 2.90 -16.01 -5.45
N ALA A 311 2.23 -15.50 -4.41
CA ALA A 311 2.85 -14.66 -3.38
C ALA A 311 3.36 -15.51 -2.18
N LYS A 312 4.48 -15.03 -1.62
CA LYS A 312 5.45 -15.68 -0.71
C LYS A 312 5.06 -15.75 0.78
N LYS A 313 5.75 -16.69 1.45
CA LYS A 313 6.10 -16.84 2.88
C LYS A 313 4.95 -16.90 3.90
N VAL A 314 4.57 -18.13 4.23
CA VAL A 314 4.04 -18.46 5.56
C VAL A 314 5.24 -18.62 6.50
N LYS A 315 5.40 -17.71 7.49
CA LYS A 315 6.12 -18.09 8.71
C LYS A 315 5.27 -19.19 9.35
N SER A 316 5.86 -20.35 9.60
CA SER A 316 5.21 -21.60 10.04
C SER A 316 4.51 -21.56 11.40
N GLU A 317 4.18 -20.38 11.93
CA GLU A 317 3.65 -20.12 13.28
C GLU A 317 2.38 -19.23 13.27
N THR A 318 1.68 -19.15 12.13
CA THR A 318 0.48 -18.30 11.96
C THR A 318 -0.71 -19.12 11.49
N ALA A 319 -1.92 -18.70 11.86
CA ALA A 319 -3.14 -19.39 11.45
C ALA A 319 -3.25 -19.48 9.92
N PRO A 320 -3.68 -20.63 9.36
CA PRO A 320 -3.87 -20.76 7.92
C PRO A 320 -4.95 -19.79 7.44
N ARG A 321 -4.73 -19.20 6.28
CA ARG A 321 -5.67 -18.27 5.64
C ARG A 321 -5.95 -18.73 4.22
N GLU A 322 -7.21 -18.65 3.83
CA GLU A 322 -7.62 -18.84 2.43
C GLU A 322 -7.00 -17.76 1.54
N LEU A 323 -6.71 -18.13 0.30
CA LEU A 323 -6.07 -17.25 -0.65
C LEU A 323 -7.08 -16.88 -1.74
N ILE A 324 -7.47 -15.61 -1.79
CA ILE A 324 -8.25 -15.07 -2.90
C ILE A 324 -7.48 -13.91 -3.50
N ILE A 325 -7.28 -13.92 -4.80
CA ILE A 325 -6.68 -12.81 -5.54
C ILE A 325 -7.75 -12.08 -6.35
N ASN A 326 -7.69 -10.75 -6.38
CA ASN A 326 -8.51 -9.92 -7.25
C ASN A 326 -7.64 -9.28 -8.33
N LYS A 327 -7.92 -9.60 -9.60
CA LYS A 327 -7.24 -9.06 -10.77
C LYS A 327 -8.27 -8.37 -11.67
N PRO A 328 -8.53 -7.07 -11.47
CA PRO A 328 -9.53 -6.32 -12.23
C PRO A 328 -9.36 -6.45 -13.76
N VAL A 329 -8.11 -6.53 -14.24
CA VAL A 329 -7.75 -6.69 -15.66
C VAL A 329 -8.23 -8.00 -16.30
N LEU A 330 -8.61 -9.01 -15.51
CA LEU A 330 -9.11 -10.30 -16.01
C LEU A 330 -10.64 -10.34 -16.12
N ARG A 331 -11.33 -9.26 -15.74
CA ARG A 331 -12.80 -9.22 -15.73
C ARG A 331 -13.39 -9.27 -17.13
N THR A 332 -14.43 -10.08 -17.25
CA THR A 332 -15.29 -10.18 -18.43
C THR A 332 -16.71 -10.47 -17.96
N GLU A 333 -17.67 -10.56 -18.86
CA GLU A 333 -19.06 -10.92 -18.50
C GLU A 333 -19.18 -12.26 -17.74
N ASN A 334 -18.24 -13.18 -17.97
CA ASN A 334 -18.22 -14.52 -17.39
C ASN A 334 -17.01 -14.78 -16.47
N ASN A 335 -16.23 -13.74 -16.15
CA ASN A 335 -15.08 -13.85 -15.25
C ASN A 335 -15.08 -12.66 -14.29
N SER A 336 -15.17 -12.93 -12.99
CA SER A 336 -15.19 -11.92 -11.95
C SER A 336 -13.83 -11.24 -11.73
N GLY A 337 -12.75 -11.80 -12.29
CA GLY A 337 -11.38 -11.39 -11.95
C GLY A 337 -10.93 -11.87 -10.56
N LEU A 338 -11.81 -12.50 -9.77
CA LEU A 338 -11.44 -13.17 -8.52
C LEU A 338 -10.99 -14.61 -8.81
N SER A 339 -9.97 -15.08 -8.10
CA SER A 339 -9.57 -16.49 -8.13
C SER A 339 -9.19 -17.01 -6.75
N GLN A 340 -9.62 -18.22 -6.41
CA GLN A 340 -9.24 -18.92 -5.19
C GLN A 340 -7.96 -19.72 -5.43
N GLY A 341 -6.97 -19.54 -4.56
CA GLY A 341 -5.75 -20.32 -4.52
C GLY A 341 -5.95 -21.60 -3.72
N ILE A 342 -5.82 -22.75 -4.38
CA ILE A 342 -5.81 -24.07 -3.74
C ILE A 342 -4.35 -24.52 -3.63
N LYS A 343 -3.91 -24.76 -2.41
CA LYS A 343 -2.56 -25.26 -2.10
C LYS A 343 -2.35 -26.64 -2.75
N ILE A 344 -1.30 -26.77 -3.55
CA ILE A 344 -0.93 -28.00 -4.26
C ILE A 344 0.20 -28.73 -3.54
N GLU A 345 1.27 -28.00 -3.23
CA GLU A 345 2.49 -28.56 -2.64
C GLU A 345 3.18 -27.54 -1.72
N SER A 346 4.06 -28.04 -0.85
CA SER A 346 4.95 -27.20 -0.04
C SER A 346 6.37 -27.70 -0.18
N THR A 347 7.27 -26.80 -0.55
CA THR A 347 8.68 -27.08 -0.76
C THR A 347 9.51 -26.24 0.19
N ILE A 348 10.55 -26.83 0.79
CA ILE A 348 11.51 -26.04 1.57
C ILE A 348 12.54 -25.50 0.61
N ASN A 349 12.68 -24.17 0.55
CA ASN A 349 13.71 -23.52 -0.23
C ASN A 349 15.10 -23.99 0.30
N PRO A 350 15.94 -24.62 -0.53
CA PRO A 350 17.20 -25.20 -0.08
C PRO A 350 18.20 -24.17 0.48
N GLU A 351 18.14 -22.93 0.00
CA GLU A 351 19.07 -21.85 0.37
C GLU A 351 18.59 -21.08 1.60
N THR A 352 17.31 -20.72 1.64
CA THR A 352 16.75 -19.88 2.71
C THR A 352 16.14 -20.68 3.86
N LYS A 353 16.00 -22.01 3.70
CA LYS A 353 15.24 -22.91 4.58
C LYS A 353 13.79 -22.48 4.81
N ALA A 354 13.26 -21.55 4.02
CA ALA A 354 11.89 -21.08 4.12
C ALA A 354 10.93 -22.09 3.51
N LEU A 355 9.75 -22.25 4.11
CA LEU A 355 8.64 -22.98 3.51
C LEU A 355 8.05 -22.14 2.37
N GLU A 356 8.04 -22.70 1.16
CA GLU A 356 7.38 -22.15 -0.01
C GLU A 356 6.13 -22.99 -0.32
N GLU A 357 4.98 -22.34 -0.39
CA GLU A 357 3.71 -22.99 -0.71
C GLU A 357 3.31 -22.65 -2.14
N HIS A 358 2.95 -23.67 -2.91
CA HIS A 358 2.53 -23.51 -4.30
C HIS A 358 1.02 -23.64 -4.39
N PHE A 359 0.37 -22.69 -5.05
CA PHE A 359 -1.07 -22.64 -5.22
C PHE A 359 -1.47 -22.77 -6.69
N SER A 360 -2.58 -23.45 -6.95
CA SER A 360 -3.34 -23.40 -8.21
C SER A 360 -4.50 -22.44 -8.05
N TYR A 361 -4.69 -21.55 -9.01
CA TYR A 361 -5.75 -20.55 -8.95
C TYR A 361 -6.94 -20.93 -9.83
N TYR A 362 -8.12 -20.93 -9.23
CA TYR A 362 -9.40 -21.25 -9.88
C TYR A 362 -10.31 -20.02 -9.86
N PRO A 363 -10.85 -19.57 -11.00
CA PRO A 363 -11.75 -18.44 -11.05
C PRO A 363 -12.96 -18.64 -10.12
N ILE A 364 -13.34 -17.59 -9.39
CA ILE A 364 -14.53 -17.60 -8.53
C ILE A 364 -15.65 -16.89 -9.31
N GLY A 365 -16.70 -17.61 -9.68
CA GLY A 365 -17.85 -17.00 -10.31
C GLY A 365 -18.66 -17.99 -11.13
N GLU A 366 -19.95 -18.05 -10.88
CA GLU A 366 -20.86 -18.97 -11.56
C GLU A 366 -22.26 -18.37 -11.56
N ARG A 367 -22.94 -18.36 -12.72
CA ARG A 367 -24.33 -17.88 -12.80
C ARG A 367 -25.26 -18.94 -12.23
N LEU A 368 -26.08 -18.56 -11.26
CA LEU A 368 -27.15 -19.42 -10.76
C LEU A 368 -28.40 -19.29 -11.62
N THR A 369 -29.18 -20.37 -11.68
CA THR A 369 -30.55 -20.34 -12.20
C THR A 369 -31.49 -19.64 -11.22
N ASP A 370 -32.63 -19.17 -11.72
CA ASP A 370 -33.65 -18.50 -10.88
C ASP A 370 -34.13 -19.40 -9.73
N VAL A 371 -34.20 -20.72 -9.96
CA VAL A 371 -34.54 -21.72 -8.93
C VAL A 371 -33.48 -21.76 -7.83
N GLU A 372 -32.20 -21.85 -8.20
CA GLU A 372 -31.11 -21.87 -7.23
C GLU A 372 -30.99 -20.54 -6.47
N ILE A 373 -31.23 -19.40 -7.14
CA ILE A 373 -31.30 -18.08 -6.48
C ILE A 373 -32.42 -18.08 -5.45
N LYS A 374 -33.63 -18.54 -5.82
CA LYS A 374 -34.77 -18.63 -4.93
C LYS A 374 -34.47 -19.48 -3.69
N GLU A 375 -33.90 -20.67 -3.88
CA GLU A 375 -33.51 -21.56 -2.78
C GLU A 375 -32.53 -20.88 -1.81
N ASN A 376 -31.52 -20.17 -2.34
CA ASN A 376 -30.55 -19.46 -1.51
C ASN A 376 -31.17 -18.26 -0.76
N ILE A 377 -32.08 -17.51 -1.39
CA ILE A 377 -32.79 -16.41 -0.72
C ILE A 377 -33.73 -16.93 0.37
N GLU A 378 -34.43 -18.04 0.14
CA GLU A 378 -35.25 -18.68 1.17
C GLU A 378 -34.42 -19.12 2.39
N ILE A 379 -33.19 -19.58 2.18
CA ILE A 379 -32.27 -19.92 3.28
C ILE A 379 -31.89 -18.68 4.09
N ILE A 380 -31.63 -17.54 3.43
CA ILE A 380 -31.38 -16.25 4.11
C ILE A 380 -32.63 -15.80 4.88
N CYS A 381 -33.82 -15.90 4.29
CA CYS A 381 -35.07 -15.59 5.00
C CYS A 381 -35.26 -16.48 6.24
N LYS A 382 -34.96 -17.79 6.15
CA LYS A 382 -35.01 -18.71 7.30
C LYS A 382 -33.99 -18.35 8.37
N LEU A 383 -32.79 -17.92 8.00
CA LEU A 383 -31.79 -17.41 8.94
C LEU A 383 -32.33 -16.21 9.72
N LEU A 384 -32.88 -15.22 9.02
CA LEU A 384 -33.41 -14.01 9.66
C LEU A 384 -34.65 -14.30 10.49
N LYS A 385 -35.47 -15.28 10.08
CA LYS A 385 -36.61 -15.77 10.85
C LYS A 385 -36.18 -16.41 12.17
N ASN A 386 -35.06 -17.13 12.21
CA ASN A 386 -34.50 -17.63 13.47
C ASN A 386 -34.15 -16.50 14.45
N TYR A 387 -33.61 -15.37 13.95
CA TYR A 387 -33.39 -14.22 14.83
C TYR A 387 -34.71 -13.64 15.35
N GLU A 388 -35.74 -13.55 14.50
CA GLU A 388 -37.06 -13.08 14.90
C GLU A 388 -37.72 -13.97 15.97
N ASP A 389 -37.63 -15.29 15.82
CA ASP A 389 -38.33 -16.25 16.67
C ASP A 389 -37.65 -16.47 18.03
N PHE A 390 -36.34 -16.23 18.14
CA PHE A 390 -35.54 -16.60 19.31
C PHE A 390 -34.81 -15.43 19.99
N VAL A 391 -34.79 -14.23 19.40
CA VAL A 391 -34.27 -13.03 20.07
C VAL A 391 -35.40 -12.27 20.76
N PRO A 392 -35.37 -12.11 22.09
CA PRO A 392 -36.38 -11.36 22.81
C PRO A 392 -36.50 -9.91 22.31
N ASN A 393 -37.73 -9.42 22.20
CA ASN A 393 -38.07 -8.08 21.73
C ASN A 393 -37.52 -7.76 20.33
N TYR A 394 -37.39 -8.75 19.45
CA TYR A 394 -36.94 -8.56 18.07
C TYR A 394 -37.62 -7.36 17.40
N THR A 395 -36.84 -6.64 16.60
CA THR A 395 -37.31 -5.52 15.76
C THR A 395 -36.71 -5.68 14.37
N PRO A 396 -37.41 -5.28 13.29
CA PRO A 396 -36.86 -5.33 11.92
C PRO A 396 -35.48 -4.65 11.80
N GLU A 397 -35.26 -3.56 12.55
CA GLU A 397 -33.98 -2.87 12.63
C GLU A 397 -32.81 -3.73 13.13
N TYR A 398 -33.09 -4.71 14.00
CA TYR A 398 -32.09 -5.68 14.45
C TYR A 398 -31.78 -6.69 13.33
N GLY A 399 -32.80 -7.15 12.59
CA GLY A 399 -32.62 -7.95 11.38
C GLY A 399 -31.81 -7.25 10.30
N LYS A 400 -32.03 -5.93 10.10
CA LYS A 400 -31.24 -5.11 9.18
C LYS A 400 -29.74 -5.18 9.44
N ARG A 401 -29.30 -5.22 10.70
CA ARG A 401 -27.87 -5.31 11.04
C ARG A 401 -27.26 -6.66 10.68
N VAL A 402 -28.01 -7.74 10.88
CA VAL A 402 -27.60 -9.09 10.47
C VAL A 402 -27.49 -9.15 8.95
N MET A 403 -28.50 -8.66 8.23
CA MET A 403 -28.48 -8.61 6.77
C MET A 403 -27.37 -7.70 6.25
N GLU A 404 -27.15 -6.53 6.85
CA GLU A 404 -26.07 -5.60 6.52
C GLU A 404 -24.69 -6.24 6.67
N THR A 405 -24.51 -7.10 7.68
CA THR A 405 -23.27 -7.87 7.86
C THR A 405 -23.07 -8.82 6.68
N ILE A 406 -24.12 -9.52 6.24
CA ILE A 406 -24.08 -10.40 5.05
C ILE A 406 -23.70 -9.60 3.79
N LEU A 407 -24.31 -8.43 3.58
CA LEU A 407 -24.01 -7.56 2.44
C LEU A 407 -22.55 -7.10 2.45
N TYR A 408 -22.03 -6.67 3.61
CA TYR A 408 -20.62 -6.31 3.75
C TYR A 408 -19.69 -7.49 3.42
N THR A 409 -20.00 -8.67 3.95
CA THR A 409 -19.23 -9.90 3.69
C THR A 409 -19.21 -10.27 2.21
N PHE A 410 -20.33 -10.19 1.50
CA PHE A 410 -20.35 -10.46 0.06
C PHE A 410 -19.49 -9.45 -0.72
N THR A 411 -19.47 -8.19 -0.27
CA THR A 411 -18.70 -7.10 -0.89
C THR A 411 -17.22 -7.15 -0.54
N SER A 412 -16.84 -7.84 0.52
CA SER A 412 -15.51 -7.74 1.14
C SER A 412 -14.31 -7.96 0.22
N PRO A 413 -14.32 -8.90 -0.75
CA PRO A 413 -13.18 -9.09 -1.67
C PRO A 413 -12.94 -7.90 -2.62
N PHE A 414 -13.92 -7.00 -2.73
CA PHE A 414 -13.89 -5.83 -3.60
C PHE A 414 -13.67 -4.52 -2.85
N ILE A 415 -13.72 -4.49 -1.51
CA ILE A 415 -13.65 -3.24 -0.73
C ILE A 415 -12.39 -2.44 -1.04
N GLY A 416 -11.23 -3.09 -1.11
CA GLY A 416 -9.97 -2.43 -1.48
C GLY A 416 -10.06 -1.72 -2.84
N GLU A 417 -10.76 -2.31 -3.80
CA GLU A 417 -10.91 -1.72 -5.14
C GLU A 417 -11.99 -0.63 -5.18
N ILE A 418 -13.07 -0.79 -4.41
CA ILE A 418 -14.08 0.28 -4.27
C ILE A 418 -13.38 1.53 -3.73
N ARG A 419 -12.44 1.40 -2.78
CA ARG A 419 -11.64 2.53 -2.26
C ARG A 419 -10.82 3.24 -3.33
N GLU A 420 -10.25 2.52 -4.30
CA GLU A 420 -9.49 3.13 -5.41
C GLU A 420 -10.35 4.08 -6.27
N LYS A 421 -11.68 3.94 -6.24
CA LYS A 421 -12.61 4.86 -6.92
C LYS A 421 -12.74 6.22 -6.21
N PHE A 422 -12.16 6.38 -5.00
CA PHE A 422 -12.31 7.57 -4.14
C PHE A 422 -10.96 8.18 -3.71
N THR A 423 -9.93 8.06 -4.55
CA THR A 423 -8.54 8.52 -4.27
C THR A 423 -8.36 10.05 -4.20
N LEU A 424 -9.36 10.83 -4.63
CA LEU A 424 -9.33 12.29 -4.54
C LEU A 424 -10.03 12.75 -3.26
N GLY A 425 -9.23 13.16 -2.28
CA GLY A 425 -9.71 13.58 -0.96
C GLY A 425 -9.82 12.41 0.01
N ASN A 426 -9.91 12.70 1.31
CA ASN A 426 -10.01 11.70 2.39
C ASN A 426 -11.32 10.88 2.37
N GLU A 427 -12.03 10.79 1.23
CA GLU A 427 -13.33 10.12 1.06
C GLU A 427 -13.20 8.60 1.11
N ALA A 428 -12.09 8.02 0.63
CA ALA A 428 -11.87 6.58 0.69
C ALA A 428 -11.82 6.03 2.14
N LEU A 429 -11.51 6.89 3.12
CA LEU A 429 -11.61 6.53 4.54
C LEU A 429 -13.04 6.20 4.96
N ASP A 430 -14.06 6.76 4.30
CA ASP A 430 -15.48 6.53 4.59
C ASP A 430 -16.00 5.19 4.05
N ILE A 431 -15.11 4.39 3.44
CA ILE A 431 -15.29 2.99 3.03
C ILE A 431 -14.44 2.12 3.97
N PRO A 432 -14.99 1.70 5.12
CA PRO A 432 -14.21 1.03 6.16
C PRO A 432 -13.66 -0.31 5.68
N LEU A 433 -12.39 -0.58 6.01
CA LEU A 433 -11.79 -1.92 5.84
C LEU A 433 -12.15 -2.86 7.00
N PHE A 434 -12.46 -2.29 8.17
CA PHE A 434 -12.75 -3.03 9.40
C PHE A 434 -14.25 -3.05 9.67
N ALA A 435 -14.91 -4.19 9.51
CA ALA A 435 -16.27 -4.41 9.99
C ALA A 435 -16.27 -5.12 11.34
N ILE A 436 -16.95 -4.51 12.31
CA ILE A 436 -16.95 -4.97 13.69
C ILE A 436 -18.38 -5.31 14.10
N VAL A 437 -18.64 -6.59 14.35
CA VAL A 437 -19.89 -7.08 14.91
C VAL A 437 -19.76 -7.06 16.43
N GLY A 438 -20.25 -6.00 17.06
CA GLY A 438 -20.15 -5.78 18.51
C GLY A 438 -21.41 -6.17 19.27
N GLY A 439 -21.31 -6.35 20.59
CA GLY A 439 -22.46 -6.57 21.48
C GLY A 439 -22.26 -7.68 22.49
N THR A 440 -23.29 -8.01 23.29
CA THR A 440 -23.14 -8.92 24.44
C THR A 440 -22.85 -10.38 24.06
N GLY A 441 -22.16 -11.12 24.94
CA GLY A 441 -21.96 -12.57 24.77
C GLY A 441 -23.30 -13.34 24.73
N GLY A 442 -23.44 -14.29 23.81
CA GLY A 442 -24.69 -15.06 23.63
C GLY A 442 -25.68 -14.47 22.62
N SER A 443 -25.32 -13.39 21.90
CA SER A 443 -26.12 -12.81 20.81
C SER A 443 -25.94 -13.47 19.44
N GLY A 444 -25.21 -14.59 19.38
CA GLY A 444 -25.03 -15.37 18.14
C GLY A 444 -24.02 -14.79 17.14
N LYS A 445 -23.14 -13.86 17.55
CA LYS A 445 -22.12 -13.25 16.68
C LYS A 445 -21.15 -14.29 16.08
N SER A 446 -20.61 -15.19 16.89
CA SER A 446 -19.71 -16.25 16.40
C SER A 446 -20.42 -17.21 15.45
N ASN A 447 -21.69 -17.54 15.73
CA ASN A 447 -22.53 -18.35 14.85
C ASN A 447 -22.80 -17.65 13.51
N LEU A 448 -23.04 -16.33 13.53
CA LEU A 448 -23.15 -15.53 12.32
C LEU A 448 -21.83 -15.57 11.53
N LEU A 449 -20.68 -15.40 12.18
CA LEU A 449 -19.38 -15.43 11.51
C LEU A 449 -19.13 -16.79 10.83
N ASN A 450 -19.51 -17.91 11.47
CA ASN A 450 -19.45 -19.25 10.86
C ASN A 450 -20.34 -19.38 9.62
N ILE A 451 -21.57 -18.83 9.68
CA ILE A 451 -22.47 -18.77 8.53
C ILE A 451 -21.84 -17.97 7.38
N LEU A 452 -21.28 -16.79 7.69
CA LEU A 452 -20.65 -15.91 6.71
C LEU A 452 -19.47 -16.60 6.02
N ASN A 453 -18.62 -17.31 6.78
CA ASN A 453 -17.53 -18.11 6.24
C ASN A 453 -18.04 -19.17 5.24
N LYS A 454 -19.11 -19.89 5.62
CA LYS A 454 -19.74 -20.91 4.77
C LYS A 454 -20.39 -20.32 3.51
N MET A 455 -21.02 -19.15 3.61
CA MET A 455 -21.58 -18.43 2.45
C MET A 455 -20.51 -18.01 1.44
N LEU A 456 -19.30 -17.68 1.89
CA LEU A 456 -18.20 -17.34 0.98
C LEU A 456 -17.53 -18.57 0.35
N GLY A 457 -17.76 -19.78 0.91
CA GLY A 457 -17.06 -20.99 0.50
C GLY A 457 -15.58 -20.99 0.88
N LEU A 458 -15.22 -20.20 1.89
CA LEU A 458 -13.87 -20.12 2.43
C LEU A 458 -13.77 -21.18 3.53
N THR A 459 -12.87 -22.15 3.36
CA THR A 459 -12.66 -23.34 4.20
C THR A 459 -13.83 -24.33 4.26
N THR A 460 -13.56 -25.61 3.99
CA THR A 460 -14.48 -26.72 4.30
C THR A 460 -14.33 -27.24 5.73
N ASP A 461 -13.22 -26.97 6.43
CA ASP A 461 -12.83 -27.74 7.61
C ASP A 461 -12.29 -26.96 8.83
N ASN A 462 -12.12 -25.62 8.77
CA ASN A 462 -11.51 -24.87 9.87
C ASN A 462 -12.51 -23.97 10.60
N LYS A 463 -12.56 -24.11 11.93
CA LYS A 463 -13.18 -23.14 12.83
C LYS A 463 -12.49 -21.77 12.61
N ILE A 464 -13.27 -20.70 12.57
CA ILE A 464 -12.73 -19.35 12.48
C ILE A 464 -11.81 -19.10 13.69
N PRO A 465 -10.57 -18.62 13.48
CA PRO A 465 -9.64 -18.41 14.57
C PRO A 465 -10.11 -17.24 15.45
N THR A 466 -9.92 -17.39 16.75
CA THR A 466 -9.98 -16.27 17.68
C THR A 466 -8.76 -15.37 17.49
N TYR A 467 -8.81 -14.12 17.96
CA TYR A 467 -7.66 -13.20 17.90
C TYR A 467 -6.37 -13.81 18.49
N ASN A 468 -6.51 -14.58 19.57
CA ASN A 468 -5.39 -15.25 20.21
C ASN A 468 -4.91 -16.50 19.45
N GLU A 469 -5.62 -17.02 18.47
CA GLU A 469 -5.21 -18.19 17.68
C GLU A 469 -4.49 -17.79 16.38
N LEU A 470 -4.41 -16.49 16.06
CA LEU A 470 -3.78 -16.01 14.82
C LEU A 470 -2.26 -16.24 14.78
N VAL A 471 -1.58 -16.24 15.94
CA VAL A 471 -0.14 -16.45 16.08
C VAL A 471 0.12 -17.40 17.25
N ASP A 472 0.88 -18.47 16.98
CA ASP A 472 1.29 -19.45 18.00
C ASP A 472 2.67 -19.10 18.60
N ASN A 473 2.81 -19.27 19.92
CA ASN A 473 4.09 -19.24 20.66
C ASN A 473 4.92 -17.94 20.63
N ASP A 474 4.41 -16.83 21.17
CA ASP A 474 5.27 -15.69 21.55
C ASP A 474 4.97 -15.19 22.98
N THR A 475 6.04 -14.94 23.75
CA THR A 475 6.04 -14.15 24.98
C THR A 475 5.44 -12.73 24.82
N ARG A 476 5.31 -12.22 23.58
CA ARG A 476 4.68 -10.94 23.21
C ARG A 476 3.53 -11.10 22.20
N LYS A 477 2.70 -12.14 22.39
CA LYS A 477 1.59 -12.56 21.53
C LYS A 477 0.75 -11.44 20.91
N ASP A 478 0.34 -10.44 21.69
CA ASP A 478 -0.54 -9.36 21.23
C ASP A 478 0.16 -8.39 20.25
N SER A 479 1.46 -8.11 20.44
CA SER A 479 2.24 -7.30 19.51
C SER A 479 2.51 -8.06 18.20
N ALA A 480 2.83 -9.35 18.31
CA ALA A 480 3.07 -10.21 17.15
C ALA A 480 1.79 -10.37 16.31
N THR A 481 0.65 -10.56 16.97
CA THR A 481 -0.67 -10.67 16.31
C THR A 481 -1.00 -9.40 15.53
N ARG A 482 -0.80 -8.21 16.13
CA ARG A 482 -0.99 -6.94 15.41
C ARG A 482 -0.06 -6.79 14.21
N GLN A 483 1.21 -7.18 14.35
CA GLN A 483 2.16 -7.14 13.24
C GLN A 483 1.74 -8.10 12.11
N GLN A 484 1.21 -9.27 12.46
CA GLN A 484 0.72 -10.25 11.50
C GLN A 484 -0.54 -9.75 10.78
N ILE A 485 -1.50 -9.15 11.49
CA ILE A 485 -2.67 -8.49 10.87
C ILE A 485 -2.21 -7.39 9.92
N ARG A 486 -1.26 -6.54 10.35
CA ARG A 486 -0.69 -5.50 9.48
C ARG A 486 -0.11 -6.09 8.20
N TYR A 487 0.67 -7.16 8.31
CA TYR A 487 1.27 -7.84 7.17
C TYR A 487 0.19 -8.40 6.22
N TRP A 488 -0.81 -9.11 6.74
CA TRP A 488 -1.89 -9.66 5.91
C TRP A 488 -2.73 -8.60 5.20
N MET A 489 -2.87 -7.42 5.80
CA MET A 489 -3.65 -6.33 5.20
C MET A 489 -2.85 -5.44 4.23
N LEU A 490 -1.56 -5.23 4.50
CA LEU A 490 -0.73 -4.25 3.75
C LEU A 490 0.42 -4.85 2.94
N ASN A 491 0.70 -6.15 3.05
CA ASN A 491 1.88 -6.74 2.39
C ASN A 491 1.57 -8.04 1.63
N GLU A 492 0.37 -8.59 1.74
CA GLU A 492 -0.05 -9.81 1.05
C GLU A 492 -1.02 -9.48 -0.10
N ASP A 493 -0.76 -10.02 -1.30
CA ASP A 493 -1.70 -9.97 -2.43
C ASP A 493 -2.82 -11.00 -2.22
N ASN A 494 -3.68 -10.75 -1.23
CA ASN A 494 -4.77 -11.64 -0.83
C ASN A 494 -5.96 -10.84 -0.30
N VAL A 495 -7.05 -10.82 -1.07
CA VAL A 495 -8.31 -10.11 -0.77
C VAL A 495 -9.34 -10.96 -0.03
N ALA A 496 -9.02 -12.20 0.36
CA ALA A 496 -9.92 -13.01 1.18
C ALA A 496 -10.25 -12.27 2.49
N PRO A 497 -11.50 -12.10 2.92
CA PRO A 497 -11.77 -11.40 4.17
C PRO A 497 -11.08 -12.09 5.36
N LEU A 498 -10.45 -11.29 6.22
CA LEU A 498 -9.90 -11.75 7.49
C LEU A 498 -11.05 -11.88 8.49
N LEU A 499 -11.56 -13.11 8.68
CA LEU A 499 -12.57 -13.42 9.69
C LEU A 499 -11.88 -13.75 11.02
N VAL A 500 -12.18 -12.98 12.07
CA VAL A 500 -11.57 -13.18 13.40
C VAL A 500 -12.65 -13.17 14.49
N ASP A 501 -12.71 -14.21 15.30
CA ASP A 501 -13.63 -14.25 16.44
C ASP A 501 -13.00 -13.66 17.71
N GLU A 502 -13.84 -13.16 18.63
CA GLU A 502 -13.45 -12.70 19.97
C GLU A 502 -12.30 -11.67 20.01
N LEU A 503 -12.40 -10.58 19.23
CA LEU A 503 -11.46 -9.48 19.31
C LEU A 503 -11.58 -8.77 20.69
N PRO A 504 -10.47 -8.60 21.45
CA PRO A 504 -10.51 -7.98 22.77
C PRO A 504 -11.05 -6.55 22.73
N SER A 505 -11.88 -6.15 23.71
CA SER A 505 -12.45 -4.79 23.75
C SER A 505 -11.38 -3.69 23.82
N ASP A 506 -10.27 -3.97 24.49
CA ASP A 506 -9.11 -3.06 24.59
C ASP A 506 -8.30 -2.94 23.29
N PHE A 507 -8.57 -3.77 22.27
CA PHE A 507 -7.88 -3.68 20.98
C PHE A 507 -8.08 -2.30 20.34
N PHE A 508 -9.26 -1.71 20.49
CA PHE A 508 -9.55 -0.40 19.90
C PHE A 508 -8.95 0.78 20.71
N ASN A 509 -7.99 0.54 21.61
CA ASN A 509 -7.29 1.55 22.41
C ASN A 509 -5.80 1.56 22.06
N GLY A 510 -5.18 2.76 22.05
CA GLY A 510 -3.73 2.90 21.87
C GLY A 510 -3.21 2.23 20.60
N LYS A 511 -2.36 1.21 20.73
CA LYS A 511 -1.68 0.56 19.60
C LYS A 511 -2.60 -0.11 18.58
N GLY A 512 -3.77 -0.60 18.97
CA GLY A 512 -4.71 -1.17 17.99
C GLY A 512 -5.56 -0.11 17.30
N GLU A 513 -5.80 1.04 17.94
CA GLU A 513 -6.32 2.23 17.27
C GLU A 513 -5.34 2.73 16.20
N ASP A 514 -4.05 2.81 16.54
CA ASP A 514 -2.98 3.19 15.60
C ASP A 514 -2.91 2.22 14.43
N LEU A 515 -3.01 0.91 14.68
CA LEU A 515 -3.03 -0.11 13.63
C LEU A 515 -4.17 0.11 12.61
N ILE A 516 -5.40 0.37 13.10
CA ILE A 516 -6.56 0.64 12.23
C ILE A 516 -6.34 1.89 11.39
N LYS A 517 -5.82 2.96 12.00
CA LYS A 517 -5.51 4.22 11.32
C LYS A 517 -4.45 4.03 10.24
N ASP A 518 -3.35 3.39 10.59
CA ASP A 518 -2.22 3.15 9.69
C ASP A 518 -2.64 2.32 8.49
N ILE A 519 -3.34 1.20 8.72
CA ILE A 519 -3.83 0.35 7.62
C ILE A 519 -4.78 1.13 6.72
N SER A 520 -5.73 1.86 7.29
CA SER A 520 -6.71 2.61 6.50
C SER A 520 -6.09 3.75 5.69
N ASN A 521 -4.99 4.34 6.16
CA ASN A 521 -4.29 5.41 5.46
C ASN A 521 -3.31 4.86 4.41
N GLN A 522 -2.68 3.71 4.67
CA GLN A 522 -1.68 3.12 3.79
C GLN A 522 -2.28 2.26 2.68
N ALA A 523 -3.51 1.76 2.84
CA ALA A 523 -4.18 0.87 1.89
C ALA A 523 -4.20 1.39 0.44
N GLU A 524 -4.40 2.69 0.22
CA GLU A 524 -4.45 3.29 -1.13
C GLU A 524 -3.08 3.45 -1.79
N ASN A 525 -2.00 3.41 -0.99
CA ASN A 525 -0.63 3.50 -1.50
C ASN A 525 -0.02 2.12 -1.79
N GLN A 526 -0.79 1.04 -1.59
CA GLN A 526 -0.31 -0.32 -1.85
C GLN A 526 -0.51 -0.70 -3.32
N ILE A 527 0.39 -1.54 -3.81
CA ILE A 527 0.33 -2.09 -5.18
C ILE A 527 -0.74 -3.18 -5.30
N HIS A 528 -1.09 -3.80 -4.17
CA HIS A 528 -2.12 -4.83 -4.08
C HIS A 528 -3.35 -4.30 -3.33
N LEU A 529 -4.50 -4.91 -3.59
CA LEU A 529 -5.75 -4.55 -2.94
C LEU A 529 -5.78 -5.06 -1.50
N THR A 530 -6.07 -4.17 -0.54
CA THR A 530 -6.17 -4.54 0.87
C THR A 530 -7.47 -5.34 1.15
N PRO A 531 -7.39 -6.50 1.82
CA PRO A 531 -8.57 -7.26 2.24
C PRO A 531 -9.38 -6.52 3.31
N ALA A 532 -10.66 -6.86 3.41
CA ALA A 532 -11.47 -6.47 4.57
C ALA A 532 -11.13 -7.31 5.80
N PHE A 533 -11.29 -6.72 6.98
CA PHE A 533 -11.22 -7.38 8.28
C PHE A 533 -12.61 -7.41 8.90
N ILE A 534 -13.13 -8.60 9.20
CA ILE A 534 -14.45 -8.80 9.80
C ILE A 534 -14.26 -9.53 11.12
N CYS A 535 -14.67 -8.93 12.22
CA CYS A 535 -14.54 -9.58 13.51
C CYS A 535 -15.74 -9.43 14.42
N THR A 536 -15.79 -10.30 15.43
CA THR A 536 -16.72 -10.13 16.56
C THR A 536 -16.00 -9.53 17.75
N THR A 537 -16.72 -8.81 18.60
CA THR A 537 -16.21 -8.33 19.88
C THR A 537 -17.33 -8.22 20.91
N ASN A 538 -16.98 -8.31 22.19
CA ASN A 538 -17.92 -8.01 23.27
C ASN A 538 -17.97 -6.52 23.64
N ALA A 539 -17.26 -5.65 22.91
CA ALA A 539 -17.40 -4.21 23.05
C ALA A 539 -18.82 -3.76 22.63
N GLU A 540 -19.61 -3.27 23.60
CA GLU A 540 -21.00 -2.82 23.40
C GLU A 540 -21.10 -1.43 22.76
N ALA A 541 -20.03 -0.63 22.80
CA ALA A 541 -19.97 0.66 22.13
C ALA A 541 -18.52 0.99 21.69
N ILE A 542 -18.34 1.25 20.40
CA ILE A 542 -17.13 1.86 19.83
C ILE A 542 -17.37 3.34 19.49
N GLY A 543 -18.63 3.80 19.52
CA GLY A 543 -19.05 5.16 19.16
C GLY A 543 -18.44 6.28 20.00
N SER A 544 -17.92 5.97 21.19
CA SER A 544 -17.24 6.90 22.08
C SER A 544 -15.72 6.97 21.88
N LYS A 545 -15.22 6.56 20.70
CA LYS A 545 -13.81 6.66 20.32
C LYS A 545 -13.64 7.73 19.24
N SER A 546 -12.43 8.29 19.14
CA SER A 546 -12.08 9.42 18.28
C SER A 546 -12.76 9.40 16.89
N GLU A 547 -13.15 10.58 16.38
CA GLU A 547 -13.71 10.75 15.03
C GLU A 547 -12.84 10.02 13.97
N ALA A 548 -11.53 9.99 14.19
CA ALA A 548 -10.57 9.27 13.36
C ALA A 548 -10.81 7.75 13.28
N LEU A 549 -11.25 7.08 14.34
CA LEU A 549 -11.64 5.66 14.29
C LEU A 549 -13.02 5.48 13.66
N SER A 550 -13.97 6.36 13.97
CA SER A 550 -15.37 6.21 13.56
C SER A 550 -15.57 6.20 12.03
N ARG A 551 -14.70 6.89 11.28
CA ARG A 551 -14.72 6.90 9.81
C ARG A 551 -14.17 5.60 9.22
N ARG A 552 -13.20 4.98 9.90
CA ARG A 552 -12.40 3.82 9.42
C ARG A 552 -12.96 2.46 9.82
N ILE A 553 -14.00 2.44 10.65
CA ILE A 553 -14.65 1.21 11.15
C ILE A 553 -16.13 1.20 10.75
N TYR A 554 -16.62 0.04 10.30
CA TYR A 554 -18.03 -0.25 10.14
C TYR A 554 -18.56 -1.07 11.32
N TYR A 555 -19.11 -0.38 12.32
CA TYR A 555 -19.64 -1.04 13.53
C TYR A 555 -21.11 -1.41 13.35
N LEU A 556 -21.42 -2.69 13.54
CA LEU A 556 -22.77 -3.25 13.46
C LEU A 556 -23.12 -3.88 14.82
N LEU A 557 -24.21 -3.41 15.43
CA LEU A 557 -24.60 -3.83 16.77
C LEU A 557 -25.40 -5.14 16.74
N ASN A 558 -24.90 -6.16 17.43
CA ASN A 558 -25.56 -7.42 17.67
C ASN A 558 -25.51 -7.74 19.17
N ASP A 559 -26.35 -7.07 19.95
CA ASP A 559 -26.30 -7.01 21.42
C ASP A 559 -27.39 -7.81 22.14
N ARG A 560 -28.35 -8.37 21.41
CA ARG A 560 -29.48 -9.10 21.98
C ARG A 560 -29.19 -10.58 22.09
N LYS A 561 -29.31 -11.12 23.29
CA LYS A 561 -29.07 -12.56 23.55
C LYS A 561 -30.23 -13.40 23.04
N PHE A 562 -29.92 -14.56 22.49
CA PHE A 562 -30.92 -15.58 22.22
C PHE A 562 -31.55 -16.07 23.53
N ASP A 563 -32.83 -16.44 23.46
CA ASP A 563 -33.58 -16.96 24.60
C ASP A 563 -32.93 -18.26 25.14
N SER A 564 -32.38 -18.16 26.35
CA SER A 564 -31.68 -19.27 27.00
C SER A 564 -32.61 -20.44 27.36
N GLN A 565 -33.92 -20.18 27.50
CA GLN A 565 -34.91 -21.22 27.79
C GLN A 565 -35.18 -22.10 26.56
N ARG A 566 -34.94 -21.59 25.35
CA ARG A 566 -35.17 -22.28 24.07
C ARG A 566 -33.87 -22.70 23.38
N ARG A 567 -32.80 -22.91 24.15
CA ARG A 567 -31.45 -23.16 23.62
C ARG A 567 -31.35 -24.39 22.72
N ALA A 568 -32.01 -25.49 23.09
CA ALA A 568 -32.01 -26.72 22.29
C ALA A 568 -32.66 -26.47 20.91
N GLU A 569 -33.87 -25.93 20.91
CA GLU A 569 -34.61 -25.57 19.68
C GLU A 569 -33.84 -24.56 18.82
N THR A 570 -33.24 -23.53 19.43
CA THR A 570 -32.41 -22.54 18.72
C THR A 570 -31.20 -23.21 18.05
N THR A 571 -30.58 -24.18 18.72
CA THR A 571 -29.42 -24.91 18.20
C THR A 571 -29.82 -25.79 17.02
N ASP A 572 -30.94 -26.51 17.12
CA ASP A 572 -31.44 -27.36 16.04
C ASP A 572 -31.78 -26.53 14.80
N ARG A 573 -32.45 -25.38 14.98
CA ARG A 573 -32.79 -24.45 13.90
C ARG A 573 -31.55 -23.81 13.25
N TYR A 574 -30.53 -23.52 14.05
CA TYR A 574 -29.25 -23.06 13.54
C TYR A 574 -28.58 -24.13 12.67
N ILE A 575 -28.52 -25.38 13.15
CA ILE A 575 -27.92 -26.50 12.39
C ILE A 575 -28.67 -26.70 11.07
N GLU A 576 -30.01 -26.70 11.09
CA GLU A 576 -30.84 -26.86 9.90
C GLU A 576 -30.51 -25.82 8.81
N VAL A 577 -30.37 -24.55 9.21
CA VAL A 577 -29.99 -23.46 8.30
C VAL A 577 -28.54 -23.62 7.87
N TYR A 578 -27.63 -23.83 8.82
CA TYR A 578 -26.19 -23.95 8.57
C TYR A 578 -25.89 -25.06 7.56
N GLU A 579 -26.52 -26.23 7.66
CA GLU A 579 -26.34 -27.34 6.73
C GLU A 579 -26.69 -27.00 5.29
N LYS A 580 -27.74 -26.19 5.07
CA LYS A 580 -28.23 -25.78 3.74
C LYS A 580 -27.42 -24.64 3.11
N ILE A 581 -26.74 -23.83 3.92
CA ILE A 581 -25.90 -22.73 3.42
C ILE A 581 -24.74 -23.26 2.59
N ASN A 582 -24.50 -22.61 1.45
CA ASN A 582 -23.44 -22.90 0.51
C ASN A 582 -22.95 -21.60 -0.17
N SER A 583 -21.95 -21.71 -1.05
CA SER A 583 -21.33 -20.57 -1.74
C SER A 583 -21.93 -20.21 -3.10
N GLY A 584 -23.02 -20.85 -3.51
CA GLY A 584 -23.68 -20.62 -4.80
C GLY A 584 -24.06 -19.16 -5.01
N LEU A 585 -24.81 -18.57 -4.07
CA LEU A 585 -25.26 -17.18 -4.19
C LEU A 585 -24.09 -16.18 -4.21
N PHE A 586 -23.01 -16.47 -3.46
CA PHE A 586 -21.80 -15.66 -3.49
C PHE A 586 -21.08 -15.75 -4.85
N ARG A 587 -20.98 -16.94 -5.44
CA ARG A 587 -20.42 -17.13 -6.80
C ARG A 587 -21.21 -16.39 -7.88
N ASP A 588 -22.54 -16.32 -7.77
CA ASP A 588 -23.34 -15.49 -8.68
C ASP A 588 -23.12 -13.99 -8.41
N PHE A 589 -23.08 -13.62 -7.13
CA PHE A 589 -22.88 -12.24 -6.70
C PHE A 589 -21.58 -11.67 -7.22
N VAL A 590 -20.45 -12.39 -7.10
CA VAL A 590 -19.16 -11.87 -7.57
C VAL A 590 -19.17 -11.57 -9.07
N LEU A 591 -19.91 -12.34 -9.88
CA LEU A 591 -20.07 -12.05 -11.31
C LEU A 591 -20.99 -10.84 -11.56
N ARG A 592 -22.06 -10.65 -10.78
CA ARG A 592 -22.93 -9.46 -10.90
C ARG A 592 -22.19 -8.20 -10.46
N PHE A 593 -21.49 -8.27 -9.33
CA PHE A 593 -20.76 -7.14 -8.78
C PHE A 593 -19.56 -6.75 -9.65
N SER A 594 -18.83 -7.72 -10.19
CA SER A 594 -17.74 -7.46 -11.15
C SER A 594 -18.22 -6.74 -12.41
N LYS A 595 -19.44 -7.05 -12.88
CA LYS A 595 -20.06 -6.33 -14.01
C LYS A 595 -20.32 -4.87 -13.67
N LYS A 596 -20.72 -4.55 -12.43
CA LYS A 596 -20.86 -3.16 -11.96
C LYS A 596 -19.49 -2.46 -11.89
N LEU A 597 -18.45 -3.13 -11.40
CA LEU A 597 -17.08 -2.57 -11.33
C LEU A 597 -16.45 -2.26 -12.69
N MET A 598 -16.86 -2.96 -13.76
CA MET A 598 -16.41 -2.71 -15.13
C MET A 598 -17.09 -1.49 -15.80
N GLN A 599 -18.12 -0.90 -15.20
CA GLN A 599 -18.83 0.24 -15.78
C GLN A 599 -18.13 1.54 -15.37
N ASP A 600 -17.44 2.17 -16.32
CA ASP A 600 -16.67 3.40 -16.08
C ASP A 600 -17.55 4.61 -15.73
N ASP A 601 -18.81 4.61 -16.16
CA ASP A 601 -19.80 5.68 -15.94
C ASP A 601 -20.67 5.47 -14.69
N LEU A 602 -20.45 4.36 -13.96
CA LEU A 602 -21.24 4.02 -12.80
C LEU A 602 -20.98 4.99 -11.65
N ASN A 603 -22.01 5.68 -11.17
CA ASN A 603 -21.86 6.61 -10.05
C ASN A 603 -21.63 5.85 -8.74
N TRP A 604 -20.42 5.90 -8.18
CA TRP A 604 -20.12 5.28 -6.88
C TRP A 604 -20.49 6.16 -5.68
N LYS A 605 -20.76 7.47 -5.89
CA LYS A 605 -21.07 8.44 -4.83
C LYS A 605 -22.56 8.40 -4.45
N HIS A 606 -22.96 7.35 -3.74
CA HIS A 606 -24.26 7.24 -3.09
C HIS A 606 -24.15 7.59 -1.62
N TYR A 607 -25.13 8.30 -1.06
CA TYR A 607 -25.10 8.75 0.34
C TYR A 607 -26.35 8.30 1.09
N SER A 608 -26.16 7.86 2.33
CA SER A 608 -27.21 7.60 3.32
C SER A 608 -27.01 8.58 4.47
N GLY A 609 -27.87 9.61 4.54
CA GLY A 609 -27.61 10.78 5.36
C GLY A 609 -26.31 11.48 4.92
N ASN A 610 -25.40 11.73 5.86
CA ASN A 610 -24.11 12.40 5.59
C ASN A 610 -22.95 11.43 5.31
N LYS A 611 -23.23 10.13 5.20
CA LYS A 611 -22.19 9.09 5.04
C LYS A 611 -22.29 8.42 3.68
N LEU A 612 -21.13 8.13 3.08
CA LEU A 612 -21.03 7.38 1.83
C LEU A 612 -21.61 5.97 2.03
N ASP A 613 -22.47 5.53 1.12
CA ASP A 613 -23.07 4.20 1.10
C ASP A 613 -22.35 3.29 0.11
N PHE A 614 -21.21 2.76 0.56
CA PHE A 614 -20.36 1.87 -0.22
C PHE A 614 -20.98 0.49 -0.50
N LEU A 615 -22.13 0.16 0.12
CA LEU A 615 -22.87 -1.09 -0.10
C LEU A 615 -24.09 -0.91 -1.00
N TYR A 616 -24.30 0.28 -1.58
CA TYR A 616 -25.43 0.57 -2.46
C TYR A 616 -25.62 -0.48 -3.56
N TYR A 617 -24.59 -0.75 -4.37
CA TYR A 617 -24.69 -1.71 -5.47
C TYR A 617 -24.85 -3.16 -5.01
N THR A 618 -24.38 -3.49 -3.81
CA THR A 618 -24.63 -4.78 -3.19
C THR A 618 -26.11 -4.93 -2.87
N ARG A 619 -26.77 -3.89 -2.33
CA ARG A 619 -28.22 -3.90 -2.11
C ARG A 619 -29.00 -4.02 -3.40
N GLU A 620 -28.60 -3.31 -4.45
CA GLU A 620 -29.27 -3.41 -5.75
C GLU A 620 -29.24 -4.84 -6.29
N ILE A 621 -28.09 -5.51 -6.22
CA ILE A 621 -27.99 -6.92 -6.63
C ILE A 621 -28.85 -7.84 -5.75
N PHE A 622 -28.89 -7.61 -4.44
CA PHE A 622 -29.76 -8.41 -3.58
C PHE A 622 -31.25 -8.15 -3.83
N LYS A 623 -31.67 -6.91 -4.14
CA LYS A 623 -33.05 -6.62 -4.55
C LYS A 623 -33.41 -7.40 -5.82
N GLU A 624 -32.51 -7.45 -6.80
CA GLU A 624 -32.68 -8.31 -7.99
C GLU A 624 -32.85 -9.79 -7.58
N TYR A 625 -32.09 -10.29 -6.60
CA TYR A 625 -32.27 -11.67 -6.12
C TYR A 625 -33.63 -11.91 -5.45
N PHE A 626 -34.12 -10.97 -4.64
CA PHE A 626 -35.46 -11.06 -4.05
C PHE A 626 -36.56 -11.05 -5.13
N GLU A 627 -36.39 -10.21 -6.16
CA GLU A 627 -37.29 -10.17 -7.32
C GLU A 627 -37.29 -11.51 -8.07
N ILE A 628 -36.12 -12.06 -8.38
CA ILE A 628 -35.98 -13.38 -9.03
C ILE A 628 -36.60 -14.50 -8.18
N ALA A 629 -36.43 -14.41 -6.86
CA ALA A 629 -37.00 -15.38 -5.92
C ALA A 629 -38.54 -15.27 -5.79
N GLU A 630 -39.15 -14.21 -6.34
CA GLU A 630 -40.55 -13.85 -6.15
C GLU A 630 -40.91 -13.67 -4.66
N ILE A 631 -39.97 -13.15 -3.88
CA ILE A 631 -40.14 -12.87 -2.45
C ILE A 631 -40.19 -11.36 -2.26
N GLU A 632 -41.31 -10.86 -1.71
CA GLU A 632 -41.44 -9.45 -1.36
C GLU A 632 -40.31 -9.03 -0.41
N LEU A 633 -39.74 -7.86 -0.66
CA LEU A 633 -38.57 -7.37 0.08
C LEU A 633 -38.90 -7.26 1.58
N PRO A 634 -38.28 -8.07 2.46
CA PRO A 634 -38.69 -8.12 3.86
C PRO A 634 -38.31 -6.85 4.64
N ASP A 635 -39.03 -6.54 5.73
CA ASP A 635 -38.76 -5.37 6.59
C ASP A 635 -37.35 -5.37 7.24
N PHE A 636 -36.74 -6.56 7.35
CA PHE A 636 -35.36 -6.71 7.81
C PHE A 636 -34.33 -6.35 6.74
N PHE A 637 -34.71 -6.11 5.49
CA PHE A 637 -33.77 -5.74 4.44
C PHE A 637 -33.36 -4.26 4.61
N PRO A 638 -32.06 -3.94 4.70
CA PRO A 638 -31.61 -2.56 4.85
C PRO A 638 -31.71 -1.85 3.50
N LEU A 639 -32.50 -0.77 3.43
CA LEU A 639 -32.64 0.05 2.21
C LEU A 639 -31.50 1.06 2.03
N SER A 640 -30.75 1.35 3.10
CA SER A 640 -29.62 2.28 3.12
C SER A 640 -28.59 1.85 4.16
N ARG A 641 -27.38 2.43 4.12
CA ARG A 641 -26.31 2.20 5.11
C ARG A 641 -26.82 2.31 6.56
N VAL A 642 -26.49 1.31 7.37
CA VAL A 642 -26.74 1.30 8.82
C VAL A 642 -25.70 2.19 9.52
N ASP A 643 -26.12 3.00 10.50
CA ASP A 643 -25.23 3.87 11.26
C ASP A 643 -25.42 3.75 12.79
N ASP A 644 -25.03 2.58 13.33
CA ASP A 644 -25.15 2.30 14.76
C ASP A 644 -24.23 3.16 15.63
N ALA A 645 -23.07 3.59 15.11
CA ALA A 645 -22.13 4.42 15.86
C ALA A 645 -22.78 5.77 16.24
N THR A 646 -23.37 6.46 15.25
CA THR A 646 -24.07 7.72 15.46
C THR A 646 -25.31 7.54 16.36
N LYS A 647 -26.07 6.47 16.13
CA LYS A 647 -27.27 6.15 16.91
C LYS A 647 -26.96 5.87 18.38
N ASN A 648 -25.88 5.15 18.68
CA ASN A 648 -25.42 4.90 20.05
C ASN A 648 -24.99 6.19 20.75
N ASN A 649 -24.25 7.06 20.05
CA ASN A 649 -23.83 8.37 20.57
C ASN A 649 -25.03 9.24 20.95
N MET A 650 -26.02 9.32 20.04
CA MET A 650 -27.29 10.00 20.27
C MET A 650 -28.04 9.42 21.48
N LEU A 651 -28.19 8.10 21.58
CA LEU A 651 -28.90 7.45 22.69
C LEU A 651 -28.20 7.66 24.04
N MET A 652 -26.87 7.70 24.06
CA MET A 652 -26.08 7.98 25.26
C MET A 652 -26.38 9.38 25.80
N TRP A 653 -26.33 10.39 24.92
CA TRP A 653 -26.68 11.77 25.25
C TRP A 653 -28.14 11.96 25.64
N ARG A 654 -29.06 11.27 24.94
CA ARG A 654 -30.49 11.24 25.29
C ARG A 654 -30.72 10.72 26.70
N LYS A 655 -30.07 9.61 27.08
CA LYS A 655 -30.18 9.02 28.43
C LYS A 655 -29.61 9.96 29.49
N LEU A 656 -28.47 10.61 29.21
CA LEU A 656 -27.88 11.58 30.14
C LEU A 656 -28.82 12.77 30.37
N TYR A 657 -29.40 13.34 29.31
CA TYR A 657 -30.35 14.44 29.42
C TYR A 657 -31.62 14.06 30.20
N ILE A 658 -32.21 12.90 29.90
CA ILE A 658 -33.43 12.44 30.58
C ILE A 658 -33.16 12.06 32.04
N GLY A 659 -32.04 11.41 32.31
CA GLY A 659 -31.70 10.88 33.65
C GLY A 659 -31.11 11.93 34.58
N SER A 660 -30.41 12.93 34.04
CA SER A 660 -29.69 13.97 34.78
C SER A 660 -29.82 15.34 34.10
N PRO A 661 -31.05 15.87 33.93
CA PRO A 661 -31.27 17.17 33.29
C PRO A 661 -30.59 18.33 34.03
N GLU A 662 -30.31 18.19 35.33
CA GLU A 662 -29.61 19.18 36.15
C GLU A 662 -28.18 19.50 35.69
N LEU A 663 -27.56 18.61 34.91
CA LEU A 663 -26.22 18.82 34.34
C LEU A 663 -26.23 19.82 33.17
N PHE A 664 -27.40 20.09 32.59
CA PHE A 664 -27.59 20.93 31.40
C PHE A 664 -28.04 22.34 31.81
N LYS A 665 -27.07 23.21 32.13
CA LYS A 665 -27.39 24.58 32.58
C LYS A 665 -27.74 25.46 31.39
N GLU A 666 -28.92 26.06 31.44
CA GLU A 666 -29.40 26.97 30.40
C GLU A 666 -28.70 28.32 30.48
N VAL A 667 -28.11 28.75 29.37
CA VAL A 667 -27.45 30.04 29.22
C VAL A 667 -27.89 30.67 27.90
N ARG A 668 -27.98 32.01 27.85
CA ARG A 668 -28.15 32.72 26.58
C ARG A 668 -26.78 32.86 25.93
N GLY A 669 -26.62 32.35 24.70
CA GLY A 669 -25.35 32.44 23.99
C GLY A 669 -24.95 33.89 23.73
N GLU A 670 -23.69 34.24 23.98
CA GLU A 670 -23.17 35.61 23.82
C GLU A 670 -23.04 36.03 22.34
N GLN A 671 -22.97 35.07 21.40
CA GLN A 671 -22.64 35.33 19.99
C GLN A 671 -23.79 35.10 18.99
N GLU A 672 -24.80 34.26 19.28
CA GLU A 672 -25.79 33.82 18.28
C GLU A 672 -27.26 34.06 18.63
N GLU A 673 -27.60 34.70 19.75
CA GLU A 673 -28.99 34.83 20.27
C GLU A 673 -29.75 33.48 20.47
N ARG A 674 -29.09 32.34 20.28
CA ARG A 674 -29.64 31.00 20.52
C ARG A 674 -29.45 30.60 21.98
N ASN A 675 -30.43 29.89 22.53
CA ASN A 675 -30.30 29.28 23.84
C ASN A 675 -29.30 28.11 23.77
N ILE A 676 -28.42 28.03 24.76
CA ILE A 676 -27.39 26.98 24.84
C ILE A 676 -27.50 26.24 26.18
N TYR A 677 -27.09 24.97 26.16
CA TYR A 677 -26.75 24.22 27.36
C TYR A 677 -25.25 24.30 27.62
N MET A 678 -24.88 24.69 28.84
CA MET A 678 -23.51 24.66 29.33
C MET A 678 -23.36 23.51 30.33
N ILE A 679 -22.49 22.55 30.01
CA ILE A 679 -22.28 21.32 30.79
C ILE A 679 -20.86 21.31 31.32
N LYS A 680 -20.68 21.17 32.64
CA LYS A 680 -19.35 21.03 33.24
C LYS A 680 -18.90 19.58 33.15
N MET A 681 -18.02 19.25 32.21
CA MET A 681 -17.67 17.86 31.89
C MET A 681 -17.07 17.10 33.06
N SER A 682 -16.36 17.78 33.98
CA SER A 682 -15.82 17.15 35.19
C SER A 682 -16.88 16.56 36.13
N GLU A 683 -18.13 17.02 36.05
CA GLU A 683 -19.21 16.50 36.90
C GLU A 683 -19.58 15.05 36.54
N LEU A 684 -19.32 14.64 35.29
CA LEU A 684 -19.51 13.26 34.82
C LEU A 684 -18.49 12.28 35.44
N ASP A 685 -17.37 12.78 35.97
CA ASP A 685 -16.28 11.96 36.51
C ASP A 685 -16.40 11.74 38.03
N HIS A 686 -17.42 12.29 38.70
CA HIS A 686 -17.52 12.33 40.17
C HIS A 686 -17.43 10.95 40.86
N ASN A 687 -17.88 9.89 40.19
CA ASN A 687 -17.85 8.51 40.68
C ASN A 687 -16.82 7.63 39.96
N PHE A 688 -15.96 8.21 39.13
CA PHE A 688 -14.97 7.47 38.36
C PHE A 688 -13.78 7.05 39.26
N GLN A 689 -13.56 5.74 39.38
CA GLN A 689 -12.38 5.17 40.03
C GLN A 689 -11.53 4.46 38.97
N SER A 690 -10.31 4.95 38.72
CA SER A 690 -9.36 4.28 37.82
C SER A 690 -8.96 2.93 38.40
N SER A 691 -9.17 1.82 37.68
CA SER A 691 -8.71 0.51 38.13
C SER A 691 -7.21 0.35 37.88
N ARG A 692 -6.46 -0.20 38.84
CA ARG A 692 -5.03 -0.55 38.67
C ARG A 692 -4.81 -1.76 37.75
N TYR A 693 -5.86 -2.52 37.45
CA TYR A 693 -5.84 -3.69 36.60
C TYR A 693 -6.94 -3.50 35.55
N GLY A 694 -6.49 -3.15 34.33
CA GLY A 694 -7.30 -2.52 33.29
C GLY A 694 -8.53 -3.30 32.87
N VAL A 695 -9.62 -2.56 32.67
CA VAL A 695 -10.68 -2.90 31.71
C VAL A 695 -11.25 -1.64 31.05
N ASP A 696 -11.25 -0.47 31.70
CA ASP A 696 -11.43 0.82 31.00
C ASP A 696 -10.95 1.99 31.89
N ASN A 697 -9.84 2.63 31.51
CA ASN A 697 -9.33 3.82 32.19
C ASN A 697 -9.84 5.13 31.54
N THR A 698 -10.82 5.03 30.65
CA THR A 698 -11.37 6.19 29.96
C THR A 698 -12.38 6.92 30.86
N LYS A 699 -12.13 8.20 31.13
CA LYS A 699 -13.04 9.03 31.92
C LYS A 699 -14.39 9.19 31.20
N PRO A 700 -15.53 9.11 31.91
CA PRO A 700 -16.86 9.38 31.35
C PRO A 700 -16.93 10.71 30.60
N SER A 701 -16.30 11.77 31.14
CA SER A 701 -16.20 13.08 30.48
C SER A 701 -15.63 13.01 29.07
N LYS A 702 -14.61 12.19 28.84
CA LYS A 702 -13.99 11.99 27.53
C LYS A 702 -14.93 11.25 26.57
N VAL A 703 -15.60 10.20 27.04
CA VAL A 703 -16.58 9.40 26.28
C VAL A 703 -17.74 10.28 25.78
N TYR A 704 -18.34 11.06 26.68
CA TYR A 704 -19.43 11.98 26.33
C TYR A 704 -18.96 13.08 25.38
N SER A 705 -17.78 13.66 25.64
CA SER A 705 -17.17 14.62 24.74
C SER A 705 -17.06 14.03 23.33
N GLU A 706 -16.34 12.92 23.14
CA GLU A 706 -16.12 12.34 21.80
C GLU A 706 -17.41 11.93 21.06
N ALA A 707 -18.49 11.64 21.79
CA ALA A 707 -19.78 11.27 21.21
C ALA A 707 -20.63 12.44 20.67
N LEU A 708 -20.30 13.71 20.98
CA LEU A 708 -21.07 14.88 20.51
C LEU A 708 -20.86 15.15 19.01
N GLU A 709 -21.95 15.35 18.28
CA GLU A 709 -21.89 15.81 16.89
C GLU A 709 -21.54 17.30 16.79
N ASN A 710 -20.68 17.65 15.82
CA ASN A 710 -20.28 19.05 15.61
C ASN A 710 -21.47 19.99 15.34
N LYS A 711 -22.54 19.49 14.71
CA LYS A 711 -23.74 20.29 14.38
C LYS A 711 -24.49 20.81 15.62
N VAL A 712 -24.28 20.20 16.79
CA VAL A 712 -24.94 20.62 18.03
C VAL A 712 -24.08 21.55 18.87
N LEU A 713 -22.78 21.67 18.59
CA LEU A 713 -21.85 22.49 19.37
C LEU A 713 -22.03 23.99 19.09
N SER A 714 -22.02 24.79 20.16
CA SER A 714 -22.04 26.26 20.08
C SER A 714 -20.66 26.90 20.02
N SER A 715 -19.60 26.15 20.29
CA SER A 715 -18.22 26.65 20.28
C SER A 715 -17.25 25.56 19.80
N SER A 716 -16.10 26.00 19.28
CA SER A 716 -15.04 25.10 18.80
C SER A 716 -14.37 24.39 19.98
N LYS A 717 -14.50 23.07 20.03
CA LYS A 717 -13.92 22.21 21.08
C LYS A 717 -12.39 22.32 21.16
N THR A 718 -11.86 22.48 22.36
CA THR A 718 -10.47 22.10 22.69
C THR A 718 -10.47 21.00 23.75
N ASN A 719 -9.46 20.13 23.75
CA ASN A 719 -9.30 19.07 24.77
C ASN A 719 -9.12 19.58 26.21
N ALA A 720 -9.09 20.91 26.41
CA ALA A 720 -8.88 21.59 27.68
C ALA A 720 -10.14 22.25 28.24
N ASP A 721 -11.27 22.23 27.52
CA ASP A 721 -12.46 22.96 27.95
C ASP A 721 -13.18 22.25 29.09
N LEU A 722 -13.24 22.94 30.24
CA LEU A 722 -13.96 22.48 31.44
C LEU A 722 -15.47 22.40 31.21
N PHE A 723 -15.97 23.17 30.23
CA PHE A 723 -17.37 23.28 29.88
C PHE A 723 -17.59 22.96 28.40
N VAL A 724 -18.72 22.33 28.10
CA VAL A 724 -19.20 22.13 26.73
C VAL A 724 -20.46 22.94 26.54
N GLU A 725 -20.51 23.69 25.44
CA GLU A 725 -21.63 24.54 25.07
C GLU A 725 -22.35 23.94 23.84
N ILE A 726 -23.65 23.74 23.96
CA ILE A 726 -24.46 23.02 22.98
C ILE A 726 -25.71 23.86 22.66
N PHE A 727 -26.05 24.05 21.38
CA PHE A 727 -27.31 24.69 20.99
C PHE A 727 -28.50 23.82 21.43
N GLN A 728 -29.44 24.39 22.17
CA GLN A 728 -30.58 23.65 22.73
C GLN A 728 -31.45 23.03 21.63
N ASP A 729 -31.83 23.82 20.64
CA ASP A 729 -32.67 23.38 19.52
C ASP A 729 -32.02 22.27 18.69
N SER A 730 -30.77 22.48 18.25
CA SER A 730 -30.01 21.46 17.51
C SER A 730 -29.80 20.18 18.34
N PHE A 731 -29.58 20.31 19.65
CA PHE A 731 -29.42 19.16 20.55
C PHE A 731 -30.70 18.36 20.69
N HIS A 732 -31.83 19.02 20.93
CA HIS A 732 -33.14 18.40 21.09
C HIS A 732 -33.63 17.71 19.81
N GLU A 733 -33.39 18.33 18.65
CA GLU A 733 -33.60 17.71 17.35
C GLU A 733 -32.74 16.45 17.21
N TRP A 734 -31.46 16.54 17.55
CA TRP A 734 -30.53 15.41 17.44
C TRP A 734 -30.90 14.24 18.36
N ILE A 735 -31.18 14.46 19.64
CA ILE A 735 -31.53 13.38 20.59
C ILE A 735 -32.98 12.91 20.46
N ASN A 736 -33.77 13.54 19.59
CA ASN A 736 -35.19 13.30 19.37
C ASN A 736 -35.99 13.37 20.69
N VAL A 737 -35.80 14.50 21.40
CA VAL A 737 -36.56 14.87 22.61
C VAL A 737 -37.12 16.27 22.37
N PRO A 738 -38.44 16.50 22.48
CA PRO A 738 -39.00 17.83 22.28
C PRO A 738 -38.41 18.86 23.25
N LEU A 739 -38.15 20.07 22.77
CA LEU A 739 -37.91 21.22 23.64
C LEU A 739 -39.15 21.42 24.50
N LYS A 740 -38.98 21.66 25.81
CA LYS A 740 -40.11 22.11 26.64
C LYS A 740 -40.55 23.46 26.09
N SER A 741 -41.80 23.57 25.65
CA SER A 741 -42.37 24.86 25.30
C SER A 741 -42.40 25.74 26.55
N ASP A 742 -41.99 27.00 26.41
CA ASP A 742 -42.41 28.06 27.32
C ASP A 742 -43.93 28.22 27.15
N ASP A 743 -44.70 27.33 27.76
CA ASP A 743 -46.15 27.48 27.89
C ASP A 743 -46.39 28.66 28.83
N LYS A 744 -46.52 29.85 28.21
CA LYS A 744 -47.28 30.93 28.79
C LYS A 744 -48.67 30.39 29.10
N GLN A 745 -48.97 30.37 30.38
CA GLN A 745 -50.31 30.20 30.94
C GLN A 745 -51.38 30.87 30.08
N GLU A 746 -52.30 30.07 29.55
CA GLU A 746 -53.71 30.45 29.61
C GLU A 746 -54.43 29.42 30.46
N ASN A 747 -54.78 29.86 31.67
CA ASN A 747 -55.71 29.19 32.55
C ASN A 747 -57.03 28.98 31.82
N ILE A 748 -57.42 27.72 31.62
CA ILE A 748 -58.82 27.33 31.70
C ILE A 748 -58.91 26.18 32.69
N VAL A 749 -59.36 26.55 33.88
CA VAL A 749 -59.80 25.64 34.93
C VAL A 749 -61.14 25.07 34.50
N GLU A 750 -61.22 23.75 34.33
CA GLU A 750 -62.46 23.02 34.62
C GLU A 750 -62.16 21.96 35.68
N GLU A 751 -62.73 22.20 36.86
CA GLU A 751 -62.72 21.31 38.01
C GLU A 751 -63.62 20.10 37.74
N GLU A 752 -63.08 18.88 37.88
CA GLU A 752 -63.86 17.80 38.48
C GLU A 752 -63.05 17.11 39.57
N LYS A 753 -63.52 17.31 40.80
CA LYS A 753 -63.09 16.65 42.03
C LYS A 753 -63.47 15.18 41.99
N ILE A 754 -62.60 14.31 42.51
CA ILE A 754 -62.95 13.21 43.43
C ILE A 754 -61.73 12.94 44.34
N GLN A 755 -61.98 13.00 45.66
CA GLN A 755 -61.15 12.56 46.80
C GLN A 755 -61.02 11.00 46.77
N ASP A 756 -60.01 10.30 47.28
CA ASP A 756 -59.31 10.42 48.55
C ASP A 756 -57.98 9.63 48.56
N VAL A 757 -57.20 9.93 49.61
CA VAL A 757 -55.86 9.52 50.04
C VAL A 757 -55.62 8.01 50.21
N GLU A 758 -54.47 7.51 49.74
CA GLU A 758 -53.65 6.53 50.48
C GLU A 758 -52.16 6.67 50.10
N GLU A 759 -51.34 7.13 51.05
CA GLU A 759 -49.88 7.19 50.95
C GLU A 759 -49.29 5.77 50.78
N LYS A 760 -48.64 5.50 49.65
CA LYS A 760 -47.73 4.34 49.50
C LYS A 760 -46.29 4.80 49.32
N VAL A 761 -45.58 4.73 50.44
CA VAL A 761 -44.13 4.80 50.63
C VAL A 761 -43.35 4.16 49.48
N GLY A 762 -42.45 4.94 48.89
CA GLY A 762 -41.60 4.53 47.77
C GLY A 762 -40.61 3.42 48.12
N PHE A 763 -40.45 2.50 47.17
CA PHE A 763 -39.58 1.31 47.16
C PHE A 763 -38.14 1.54 47.67
N PHE A 764 -37.60 2.75 47.51
CA PHE A 764 -36.23 3.10 47.93
C PHE A 764 -36.04 3.31 49.44
N GLN A 765 -37.12 3.56 50.20
CA GLN A 765 -37.03 3.73 51.66
C GLN A 765 -36.94 2.40 52.41
N ARG A 766 -37.22 1.26 51.74
CA ARG A 766 -37.08 -0.10 52.31
C ARG A 766 -35.69 -0.71 52.18
N LEU A 767 -34.83 -0.18 51.29
CA LEU A 767 -33.52 -0.78 51.00
C LEU A 767 -32.36 -0.23 51.84
N PHE A 768 -32.51 0.95 52.44
CA PHE A 768 -31.47 1.58 53.25
C PHE A 768 -32.01 2.02 54.61
N GLY A 769 -32.29 1.03 55.46
CA GLY A 769 -32.56 1.25 56.87
C GLY A 769 -31.34 1.85 57.56
N LYS A 770 -31.50 3.07 58.08
CA LYS A 770 -30.57 3.72 59.01
C LYS A 770 -30.43 2.86 60.27
N ASN A 771 -29.21 2.41 60.57
CA ASN A 771 -28.81 2.21 61.95
C ASN A 771 -27.92 3.38 62.37
N LYS A 772 -28.26 3.95 63.52
CA LYS A 772 -27.47 4.94 64.26
C LYS A 772 -26.13 4.36 64.70
#